data_AF-A0AAU7JYT7-F1
#
_entry.id   AF-A0AAU7JYT7-F1
#
_cell.length_a   1.000
_cell.length_b   1.000
_cell.length_c   1.000
_cell.angle_alpha   90.00
_cell.angle_beta   90.00
_cell.angle_gamma   90.00
#
_symmetry.space_group_name_H-M   'P 1'
#
loop_
_entity.id
_entity.type
_entity.pdbx_description
1 polymer ?
#
loop_
_entity_poly.entity_id
_entity_poly.type
_entity_poly.pdbx_seq_one_letter_code
_entity_poly.pdbx_strand_id
1 'polypeptide(L)'
;MTAQPPAQPGQPAQPPAQPGRSGQSRPSDHTTGPARDSTAPGRTRARTSWTSTRSRLAATSATSGLRPGGAALVDAAFTAVLVGVALLGFRTDFAGAAWVLPAVAGLVLGLLATHVTTAYKLPLVAPLAVVTVLYLLLGGPLAVRRDLVGGVLPSGQTFFDLADTSVHGWKRLVTLLPPVDTGNGLLALPLIVGLLGGCVTYAVARRWSSPYAVLPAPLALLALGIVLGTLEPASLAVQGAVFAVLGIGWMVVRAARTRAPLQNGAGQRTRYGIGAALIGIALLAGYFVGPQLPGADSTTRLVARSHVVPPIDIAAFASPLAGFRKYTEPNPAALWDTPLLDVRGLPAGTPLRFATLDSYDGAVWGASERANSGSLVPGASFQQVGESVSTKGPGRKVDVRVSVPQGGYGDVWLPTAGTVAGVKFAGARADTLAGRLWLNIDTNTALVPDRLEPGDSYTFTAYVPATPEKMPRSLSVGSGSLTDEVDTSFLDAKLDAFSGDAPDPWAQFVSIAKVMAGEGAYTDGGTPNSVERYYLPGHSIGRLSRFVGLAQLAGDDEQYAATLALMGNRIGVPTRVVMGAITPASGPVRGQDVHAWVEVRDSQGQWQPILPDNFLPDRDKKPKELQTKVEDRKVGALVPPPAGVNPPSVLQGPDQAQNATNLKKPPKKLFDPSAWPWWLQWLAVLGLVLLALVIVYWLIRGLKAWRRRRHATRGPPASRVAWVWADLMGSARSYGHRLPRRATRLEQAGAVHGPIDLRPLAARANGHVFGPGEPSIEEAAGYFRAATAARADLRANADFWRRLRSDVDVRPLFTR
;
A
#
# COMPACT_ATOMS: atom_id res chain seq x y z
N MET A 1 40.34 54.74 25.72
CA MET A 1 39.76 56.00 26.25
C MET A 1 38.80 55.62 27.36
N THR A 2 39.33 55.50 28.59
CA THR A 2 39.14 56.45 29.72
C THR A 2 37.74 56.32 30.32
N ALA A 3 37.51 56.02 31.61
CA ALA A 3 38.39 55.96 32.78
C ALA A 3 37.80 55.07 33.91
N GLN A 4 38.70 54.66 34.79
CA GLN A 4 38.67 53.88 36.04
C GLN A 4 38.20 54.78 37.24
N PRO A 5 38.26 54.39 38.56
CA PRO A 5 37.61 53.30 39.31
C PRO A 5 36.91 53.80 40.64
N PRO A 6 37.19 53.32 41.89
CA PRO A 6 36.39 52.36 42.69
C PRO A 6 36.02 52.85 44.13
N ALA A 7 35.30 52.03 44.92
CA ALA A 7 35.45 52.02 46.40
C ALA A 7 34.95 50.70 47.03
N GLN A 8 35.89 49.91 47.54
CA GLN A 8 35.76 48.92 48.62
C GLN A 8 36.17 49.62 49.96
N PRO A 9 36.36 48.96 51.12
CA PRO A 9 35.70 47.81 51.81
C PRO A 9 35.42 48.13 53.32
N GLY A 10 34.88 47.17 54.08
CA GLY A 10 34.89 47.23 55.55
C GLY A 10 34.35 45.97 56.25
N GLN A 11 35.24 45.04 56.58
CA GLN A 11 35.08 43.97 57.59
C GLN A 11 35.30 44.54 59.03
N PRO A 12 35.45 43.74 60.11
CA PRO A 12 34.56 42.76 60.78
C PRO A 12 34.48 43.00 62.32
N ALA A 13 33.67 42.24 63.09
CA ALA A 13 34.00 41.75 64.45
C ALA A 13 32.81 41.04 65.17
N GLN A 14 33.09 39.90 65.82
CA GLN A 14 32.33 39.27 66.92
C GLN A 14 32.82 39.80 68.30
N PRO A 15 32.46 39.17 69.45
CA PRO A 15 31.26 39.25 70.30
C PRO A 15 31.64 39.94 71.67
N PRO A 16 30.90 39.95 72.83
CA PRO A 16 30.45 38.77 73.62
C PRO A 16 29.21 38.95 74.56
N ALA A 17 28.90 37.86 75.29
CA ALA A 17 28.41 37.77 76.68
C ALA A 17 27.00 38.24 77.15
N GLN A 18 26.31 37.29 77.79
CA GLN A 18 25.22 37.37 78.79
C GLN A 18 25.61 38.22 80.04
N PRO A 19 24.68 38.77 80.87
CA PRO A 19 23.84 37.98 81.80
C PRO A 19 22.47 38.55 82.27
N GLY A 20 21.64 37.68 82.88
CA GLY A 20 21.02 37.99 84.18
C GLY A 20 19.51 38.36 84.30
N ARG A 21 18.73 37.39 84.81
CA ARG A 21 17.71 37.46 85.89
C ARG A 21 16.44 38.37 85.79
N SER A 22 15.29 37.71 86.00
CA SER A 22 14.30 37.88 87.12
C SER A 22 12.82 38.11 86.74
N GLY A 23 11.92 37.53 87.56
CA GLY A 23 10.47 37.84 87.66
C GLY A 23 9.52 36.81 87.02
N GLN A 24 9.18 35.67 87.65
CA GLN A 24 8.05 35.45 88.58
C GLN A 24 6.69 36.09 88.19
N SER A 25 5.69 35.24 87.85
CA SER A 25 4.36 35.22 88.50
C SER A 25 3.46 34.09 87.95
N ARG A 26 2.77 33.40 88.87
CA ARG A 26 1.80 32.26 88.74
C ARG A 26 0.51 32.64 87.97
N PRO A 27 -0.37 31.67 87.61
CA PRO A 27 -1.44 31.13 88.52
C PRO A 27 -1.57 29.58 88.43
N SER A 28 -1.59 28.82 89.55
CA SER A 28 -2.73 28.37 90.38
C SER A 28 -3.56 27.21 89.81
N ASP A 29 -3.27 26.01 90.32
CA ASP A 29 -4.09 24.78 90.26
C ASP A 29 -5.15 24.75 91.38
N HIS A 30 -6.32 24.17 91.11
CA HIS A 30 -7.20 23.55 92.10
C HIS A 30 -7.94 22.32 91.52
N THR A 31 -7.48 21.12 91.91
CA THR A 31 -8.17 19.91 92.49
C THR A 31 -9.72 19.88 92.52
N THR A 32 -10.49 18.78 92.32
CA THR A 32 -10.55 17.38 92.88
C THR A 32 -11.61 16.55 92.10
N GLY A 33 -11.43 15.30 91.60
CA GLY A 33 -11.71 13.95 92.22
C GLY A 33 -13.16 13.42 92.05
N PRO A 34 -13.52 12.09 92.11
CA PRO A 34 -12.73 10.84 92.05
C PRO A 34 -13.33 9.61 91.25
N ALA A 35 -12.46 8.61 91.01
CA ALA A 35 -12.64 7.13 91.00
C ALA A 35 -13.58 6.35 90.02
N ARG A 36 -13.01 5.42 89.21
CA ARG A 36 -13.02 3.96 89.47
C ARG A 36 -12.27 3.12 88.39
N ASP A 37 -11.40 2.25 88.90
CA ASP A 37 -10.77 1.01 88.43
C ASP A 37 -10.90 0.50 86.99
N SER A 38 -9.76 0.15 86.36
CA SER A 38 -9.40 -1.27 86.12
C SER A 38 -8.11 -1.42 85.28
N THR A 39 -7.11 -2.10 85.86
CA THR A 39 -6.13 -3.02 85.24
C THR A 39 -5.39 -2.62 83.95
N ALA A 40 -4.08 -2.32 84.09
CA ALA A 40 -3.12 -2.37 83.00
C ALA A 40 -2.75 -3.82 82.62
N PRO A 41 -2.39 -4.07 81.35
CA PRO A 41 -1.05 -4.61 81.14
C PRO A 41 -0.30 -3.96 79.96
N GLY A 42 1.02 -3.82 80.13
CA GLY A 42 2.00 -4.14 79.10
C GLY A 42 2.13 -3.18 77.91
N ARG A 43 3.00 -2.17 78.06
CA ARG A 43 3.70 -1.55 76.92
C ARG A 43 4.49 -2.64 76.17
N THR A 44 3.97 -3.06 75.01
CA THR A 44 4.72 -3.87 74.05
C THR A 44 4.60 -3.27 72.65
N ARG A 45 5.75 -3.18 71.96
CA ARG A 45 5.98 -2.51 70.68
C ARG A 45 4.95 -2.88 69.61
N ALA A 46 4.22 -1.88 69.10
CA ALA A 46 3.49 -1.95 67.83
C ALA A 46 3.95 -0.83 66.88
N ARG A 47 5.15 -0.99 66.30
CA ARG A 47 5.65 -0.17 65.17
C ARG A 47 6.11 -1.05 64.01
N THR A 48 5.33 -2.06 63.61
CA THR A 48 5.67 -2.91 62.45
C THR A 48 4.47 -3.65 61.84
N SER A 49 3.35 -2.95 61.54
CA SER A 49 2.25 -3.58 60.77
C SER A 49 1.55 -2.69 59.74
N TRP A 50 1.96 -1.43 59.58
CA TRP A 50 1.31 -0.52 58.60
C TRP A 50 1.89 -0.59 57.18
N THR A 51 3.05 -1.23 56.99
CA THR A 51 3.72 -1.38 55.69
C THR A 51 3.25 -2.62 54.92
N SER A 52 2.93 -3.73 55.59
CA SER A 52 2.46 -4.97 54.95
C SER A 52 1.03 -4.88 54.41
N THR A 53 0.16 -4.12 55.08
CA THR A 53 -1.24 -3.95 54.65
C THR A 53 -1.34 -3.02 53.44
N ARG A 54 -0.46 -2.01 53.32
CA ARG A 54 -0.37 -1.13 52.14
C ARG A 54 0.17 -1.84 50.90
N SER A 55 1.14 -2.73 51.04
CA SER A 55 1.66 -3.52 49.92
C SER A 55 0.67 -4.58 49.46
N ARG A 56 -0.04 -5.25 50.39
CA ARG A 56 -1.11 -6.21 50.04
C ARG A 56 -2.32 -5.51 49.40
N LEU A 57 -2.75 -4.35 49.90
CA LEU A 57 -3.84 -3.56 49.29
C LEU A 57 -3.48 -2.97 47.92
N ALA A 58 -2.22 -2.55 47.73
CA ALA A 58 -1.73 -2.08 46.42
C ALA A 58 -1.63 -3.23 45.40
N ALA A 59 -1.20 -4.42 45.83
CA ALA A 59 -1.15 -5.62 45.01
C ALA A 59 -2.56 -6.13 44.62
N THR A 60 -3.53 -6.12 45.55
CA THR A 60 -4.93 -6.47 45.26
C THR A 60 -5.65 -5.42 44.39
N SER A 61 -5.23 -4.14 44.45
CA SER A 61 -5.77 -3.08 43.59
C SER A 61 -5.23 -3.12 42.15
N ALA A 62 -4.03 -3.66 41.96
CA ALA A 62 -3.42 -3.83 40.63
C ALA A 62 -4.02 -5.05 39.91
N THR A 63 -4.26 -6.15 40.63
CA THR A 63 -4.87 -7.37 40.08
C THR A 63 -6.37 -7.23 39.79
N SER A 64 -7.10 -6.39 40.54
CA SER A 64 -8.52 -6.09 40.26
C SER A 64 -8.73 -5.31 38.96
N GLY A 65 -7.70 -4.64 38.42
CA GLY A 65 -7.77 -3.85 37.19
C GLY A 65 -7.63 -4.65 35.89
N LEU A 66 -7.10 -5.89 35.97
CA LEU A 66 -6.88 -6.77 34.81
C LEU A 66 -8.13 -7.53 34.38
N ARG A 67 -9.12 -7.71 35.27
CA ARG A 67 -10.40 -8.31 34.90
C ARG A 67 -11.24 -7.27 34.15
N PRO A 68 -11.59 -7.49 32.87
CA PRO A 68 -12.40 -6.55 32.12
C PRO A 68 -13.79 -6.45 32.72
N GLY A 69 -14.21 -5.24 33.10
CA GLY A 69 -15.63 -4.99 33.44
C GLY A 69 -16.53 -5.10 32.21
N GLY A 70 -17.85 -5.27 32.40
CA GLY A 70 -18.80 -5.46 31.29
C GLY A 70 -18.75 -4.36 30.21
N ALA A 71 -18.58 -3.09 30.61
CA ALA A 71 -18.43 -1.99 29.66
C ALA A 71 -17.16 -2.12 28.79
N ALA A 72 -16.06 -2.61 29.37
CA ALA A 72 -14.80 -2.82 28.67
C ALA A 72 -14.84 -4.01 27.71
N LEU A 73 -15.62 -5.06 28.03
CA LEU A 73 -15.90 -6.17 27.13
C LEU A 73 -16.72 -5.72 25.92
N VAL A 74 -17.76 -4.92 26.14
CA VAL A 74 -18.57 -4.38 25.04
C VAL A 74 -17.75 -3.47 24.13
N ASP A 75 -16.92 -2.58 24.69
CA ASP A 75 -16.03 -1.74 23.87
C ASP A 75 -14.99 -2.57 23.09
N ALA A 76 -14.49 -3.67 23.69
CA ALA A 76 -13.58 -4.60 23.02
C ALA A 76 -14.29 -5.36 21.89
N ALA A 77 -15.54 -5.79 22.11
CA ALA A 77 -16.34 -6.47 21.10
C ALA A 77 -16.65 -5.56 19.89
N PHE A 78 -17.12 -4.33 20.12
CA PHE A 78 -17.32 -3.37 19.02
C PHE A 78 -16.02 -3.07 18.26
N THR A 79 -14.91 -2.92 18.99
CA THR A 79 -13.60 -2.74 18.36
C THR A 79 -13.23 -3.95 17.51
N ALA A 80 -13.37 -5.16 18.05
CA ALA A 80 -13.03 -6.40 17.35
C ALA A 80 -13.84 -6.56 16.06
N VAL A 81 -15.15 -6.31 16.11
CA VAL A 81 -16.02 -6.47 14.94
C VAL A 81 -15.77 -5.36 13.90
N LEU A 82 -15.68 -4.08 14.30
CA LEU A 82 -15.45 -2.98 13.34
C LEU A 82 -14.08 -3.07 12.67
N VAL A 83 -13.02 -3.36 13.43
CA VAL A 83 -11.67 -3.55 12.87
C VAL A 83 -11.63 -4.83 12.05
N GLY A 84 -12.30 -5.90 12.48
CA GLY A 84 -12.45 -7.14 11.71
C GLY A 84 -13.12 -6.91 10.35
N VAL A 85 -14.20 -6.12 10.30
CA VAL A 85 -14.88 -5.75 9.04
C VAL A 85 -13.95 -4.94 8.13
N ALA A 86 -13.15 -4.02 8.68
CA ALA A 86 -12.16 -3.30 7.89
C ALA A 86 -11.07 -4.25 7.33
N LEU A 87 -10.60 -5.21 8.14
CA LEU A 87 -9.61 -6.23 7.74
C LEU A 87 -10.13 -7.17 6.65
N LEU A 88 -11.45 -7.37 6.52
CA LEU A 88 -12.03 -8.13 5.39
C LEU A 88 -11.68 -7.53 4.02
N GLY A 89 -11.27 -6.25 3.96
CA GLY A 89 -10.74 -5.64 2.74
C GLY A 89 -9.57 -6.41 2.15
N PHE A 90 -8.72 -7.00 2.98
CA PHE A 90 -7.56 -7.80 2.53
C PHE A 90 -7.92 -9.12 1.86
N ARG A 91 -9.20 -9.55 1.91
CA ARG A 91 -9.65 -10.79 1.27
C ARG A 91 -9.37 -10.81 -0.22
N THR A 92 -9.53 -9.67 -0.89
CA THR A 92 -9.31 -9.57 -2.33
C THR A 92 -7.86 -9.23 -2.69
N ASP A 93 -7.07 -8.82 -1.70
CA ASP A 93 -5.66 -8.45 -1.89
C ASP A 93 -4.71 -9.64 -1.84
N PHE A 94 -5.03 -10.68 -1.07
CA PHE A 94 -4.14 -11.81 -0.82
C PHE A 94 -4.72 -13.14 -1.31
N ALA A 95 -3.84 -14.03 -1.77
CA ALA A 95 -4.25 -15.36 -2.18
C ALA A 95 -4.65 -16.22 -0.98
N GLY A 96 -5.82 -16.87 -1.07
CA GLY A 96 -6.32 -17.79 -0.04
C GLY A 96 -6.64 -17.13 1.31
N ALA A 97 -6.48 -17.89 2.40
CA ALA A 97 -6.85 -17.48 3.76
C ALA A 97 -5.65 -17.15 4.67
N ALA A 98 -4.43 -17.15 4.12
CA ALA A 98 -3.21 -17.00 4.90
C ALA A 98 -3.08 -15.63 5.60
N TRP A 99 -3.73 -14.58 5.07
CA TRP A 99 -3.79 -13.26 5.68
C TRP A 99 -4.65 -13.21 6.96
N VAL A 100 -5.58 -14.16 7.14
CA VAL A 100 -6.53 -14.16 8.26
C VAL A 100 -5.80 -14.32 9.59
N LEU A 101 -4.84 -15.24 9.67
CA LEU A 101 -4.09 -15.50 10.89
C LEU A 101 -3.33 -14.25 11.40
N PRO A 102 -2.44 -13.61 10.61
CA PRO A 102 -1.77 -12.37 11.03
C PRO A 102 -2.75 -11.23 11.32
N ALA A 103 -3.83 -11.08 10.54
CA ALA A 103 -4.85 -10.06 10.79
C ALA A 103 -5.55 -10.22 12.15
N VAL A 104 -6.06 -11.42 12.43
CA VAL A 104 -6.76 -11.75 13.68
C VAL A 104 -5.80 -11.73 14.87
N ALA A 105 -4.61 -12.30 14.72
CA ALA A 105 -3.59 -12.26 15.76
C ALA A 105 -3.22 -10.80 16.11
N GLY A 106 -3.02 -9.95 15.11
CA GLY A 106 -2.76 -8.53 15.31
C GLY A 106 -3.88 -7.83 16.06
N LEU A 107 -5.13 -8.03 15.65
CA LEU A 107 -6.30 -7.47 16.32
C LEU A 107 -6.36 -7.88 17.81
N VAL A 108 -6.22 -9.17 18.09
CA VAL A 108 -6.28 -9.69 19.47
C VAL A 108 -5.12 -9.16 20.31
N LEU A 109 -3.90 -9.18 19.78
CA LEU A 109 -2.71 -8.66 20.47
C LEU A 109 -2.82 -7.15 20.75
N GLY A 110 -3.35 -6.37 19.80
CA GLY A 110 -3.59 -4.94 19.97
C GLY A 110 -4.60 -4.64 21.07
N LEU A 111 -5.69 -5.43 21.14
CA LEU A 111 -6.69 -5.34 22.21
C LEU A 111 -6.09 -5.68 23.58
N LEU A 112 -5.35 -6.79 23.67
CA LEU A 112 -4.73 -7.26 24.92
C LEU A 112 -3.67 -6.27 25.43
N ALA A 113 -2.74 -5.84 24.58
CA ALA A 113 -1.70 -4.87 24.93
C ALA A 113 -2.31 -3.57 25.48
N THR A 114 -3.37 -3.10 24.83
CA THR A 114 -4.09 -1.90 25.26
C THR A 114 -4.86 -2.12 26.55
N HIS A 115 -5.49 -3.28 26.72
CA HIS A 115 -6.18 -3.62 27.96
C HIS A 115 -5.23 -3.62 29.15
N VAL A 116 -4.09 -4.30 29.02
CA VAL A 116 -3.06 -4.40 30.07
C VAL A 116 -2.48 -3.03 30.39
N THR A 117 -2.05 -2.27 29.39
CA THR A 117 -1.45 -0.94 29.62
C THR A 117 -2.45 0.06 30.22
N THR A 118 -3.74 -0.03 29.87
CA THR A 118 -4.78 0.81 30.47
C THR A 118 -5.13 0.37 31.89
N ALA A 119 -5.13 -0.93 32.19
CA ALA A 119 -5.31 -1.46 33.55
C ALA A 119 -4.22 -0.93 34.51
N TYR A 120 -2.96 -0.92 34.06
CA TYR A 120 -1.84 -0.33 34.80
C TYR A 120 -1.75 1.20 34.72
N LYS A 121 -2.75 1.86 34.11
CA LYS A 121 -2.83 3.33 33.95
C LYS A 121 -1.56 3.92 33.31
N LEU A 122 -0.92 3.21 32.39
CA LEU A 122 0.28 3.69 31.69
C LEU A 122 -0.06 4.85 30.72
N PRO A 123 0.92 5.69 30.31
CA PRO A 123 0.69 6.74 29.32
C PRO A 123 0.26 6.16 27.95
N LEU A 124 -0.26 7.01 27.06
CA LEU A 124 -0.76 6.59 25.74
C LEU A 124 0.34 6.00 24.83
N VAL A 125 1.61 6.37 25.07
CA VAL A 125 2.76 5.85 24.32
C VAL A 125 3.06 4.38 24.68
N ALA A 126 2.71 3.94 25.89
CA ALA A 126 2.99 2.58 26.35
C ALA A 126 2.33 1.47 25.50
N PRO A 127 1.02 1.51 25.18
CA PRO A 127 0.43 0.50 24.31
C PRO A 127 1.09 0.45 22.94
N LEU A 128 1.43 1.60 22.33
CA LEU A 128 2.13 1.66 21.05
C LEU A 128 3.50 0.99 21.11
N ALA A 129 4.31 1.29 22.14
CA ALA A 129 5.59 0.62 22.34
C ALA A 129 5.44 -0.90 22.49
N VAL A 130 4.42 -1.35 23.22
CA VAL A 130 4.13 -2.78 23.39
C VAL A 130 3.71 -3.43 22.06
N VAL A 131 2.83 -2.83 21.27
CA VAL A 131 2.48 -3.40 19.96
C VAL A 131 3.66 -3.39 18.98
N THR A 132 4.57 -2.41 19.02
CA THR A 132 5.82 -2.46 18.25
C THR A 132 6.69 -3.64 18.65
N VAL A 133 6.86 -3.88 19.96
CA VAL A 133 7.62 -5.05 20.45
C VAL A 133 6.94 -6.36 20.04
N LEU A 134 5.60 -6.46 20.16
CA LEU A 134 4.85 -7.64 19.73
C LEU A 134 4.95 -7.87 18.22
N TYR A 135 4.94 -6.80 17.41
CA TYR A 135 5.16 -6.89 15.97
C TYR A 135 6.53 -7.47 15.64
N LEU A 136 7.60 -7.00 16.30
CA LEU A 136 8.95 -7.50 16.04
C LEU A 136 9.15 -8.94 16.53
N LEU A 137 8.60 -9.29 17.69
CA LEU A 137 8.76 -10.64 18.26
C LEU A 137 7.89 -11.70 17.59
N LEU A 138 6.65 -11.35 17.24
CA LEU A 138 5.66 -12.29 16.71
C LEU A 138 5.43 -12.14 15.20
N GLY A 139 5.93 -11.07 14.57
CA GLY A 139 5.80 -10.84 13.14
C GLY A 139 6.50 -11.88 12.29
N GLY A 140 7.61 -12.45 12.76
CA GLY A 140 8.26 -13.59 12.12
C GLY A 140 7.32 -14.80 11.98
N PRO A 141 6.95 -15.47 13.09
CA PRO A 141 6.08 -16.66 13.02
C PRO A 141 4.68 -16.38 12.44
N LEU A 142 4.15 -15.17 12.59
CA LEU A 142 2.81 -14.83 12.10
C LEU A 142 2.77 -14.38 10.64
N ALA A 143 3.84 -13.78 10.11
CA ALA A 143 3.83 -13.14 8.79
C ALA A 143 5.07 -13.41 7.92
N VAL A 144 6.27 -13.51 8.50
CA VAL A 144 7.55 -13.69 7.76
C VAL A 144 8.24 -14.99 8.22
N ARG A 145 7.85 -16.12 7.61
CA ARG A 145 8.26 -17.47 8.04
C ARG A 145 9.56 -18.00 7.42
N ARG A 146 10.09 -17.38 6.35
CA ARG A 146 11.25 -17.91 5.60
C ARG A 146 12.55 -17.93 6.42
N ASP A 147 12.82 -16.89 7.21
CA ASP A 147 14.14 -16.68 7.82
C ASP A 147 14.16 -16.86 9.35
N LEU A 148 13.37 -17.80 9.87
CA LEU A 148 13.29 -18.08 11.31
C LEU A 148 14.39 -19.04 11.77
N VAL A 149 15.10 -18.66 12.85
CA VAL A 149 16.04 -19.55 13.53
C VAL A 149 15.27 -20.67 14.24
N GLY A 150 15.55 -21.92 13.88
CA GLY A 150 14.85 -23.09 14.41
C GLY A 150 13.34 -23.10 14.12
N GLY A 151 12.89 -22.37 13.08
CA GLY A 151 11.49 -22.31 12.66
C GLY A 151 10.55 -21.47 13.56
N VAL A 152 11.07 -20.85 14.63
CA VAL A 152 10.25 -20.12 15.61
C VAL A 152 10.81 -18.74 15.97
N LEU A 153 12.13 -18.59 16.09
CA LEU A 153 12.74 -17.35 16.57
C LEU A 153 13.07 -16.39 15.41
N PRO A 154 12.71 -15.10 15.49
CA PRO A 154 13.11 -14.11 14.49
C PRO A 154 14.64 -14.01 14.37
N SER A 155 15.16 -14.05 13.15
CA SER A 155 16.56 -13.74 12.87
C SER A 155 16.78 -12.23 12.66
N GLY A 156 18.04 -11.82 12.52
CA GLY A 156 18.38 -10.45 12.10
C GLY A 156 17.72 -10.05 10.77
N GLN A 157 17.64 -11.00 9.83
CA GLN A 157 16.98 -10.80 8.54
C GLN A 157 15.47 -10.63 8.70
N THR A 158 14.83 -11.43 9.56
CA THR A 158 13.39 -11.28 9.87
C THR A 158 13.06 -9.89 10.37
N PHE A 159 13.89 -9.29 11.23
CA PHE A 159 13.66 -7.92 11.69
C PHE A 159 13.80 -6.89 10.57
N PHE A 160 14.76 -7.08 9.65
CA PHE A 160 14.90 -6.23 8.48
C PHE A 160 13.67 -6.33 7.58
N ASP A 161 13.21 -7.53 7.26
CA ASP A 161 12.06 -7.74 6.37
C ASP A 161 10.77 -7.16 6.97
N LEU A 162 10.58 -7.30 8.29
CA LEU A 162 9.45 -6.68 9.00
C LEU A 162 9.53 -5.14 8.98
N ALA A 163 10.72 -4.56 9.13
CA ALA A 163 10.92 -3.12 9.06
C ALA A 163 10.72 -2.59 7.64
N ASP A 164 11.30 -3.25 6.64
CA ASP A 164 11.15 -2.95 5.21
C ASP A 164 9.69 -3.02 4.79
N THR A 165 8.98 -4.08 5.17
CA THR A 165 7.55 -4.23 4.87
C THR A 165 6.70 -3.15 5.54
N SER A 166 7.05 -2.71 6.75
CA SER A 166 6.32 -1.63 7.45
C SER A 166 6.37 -0.29 6.69
N VAL A 167 7.41 -0.06 5.89
CA VAL A 167 7.65 1.20 5.16
C VAL A 167 7.33 1.05 3.68
N HIS A 168 7.96 0.09 3.00
CA HIS A 168 7.86 -0.12 1.56
C HIS A 168 6.76 -1.11 1.16
N GLY A 169 6.27 -1.92 2.10
CA GLY A 169 5.24 -2.93 1.82
C GLY A 169 3.95 -2.33 1.27
N TRP A 170 3.55 -1.13 1.72
CA TRP A 170 2.37 -0.44 1.21
C TRP A 170 2.48 -0.09 -0.27
N LYS A 171 3.65 0.39 -0.70
CA LYS A 171 3.92 0.68 -2.11
C LYS A 171 3.89 -0.63 -2.91
N ARG A 172 4.59 -1.67 -2.44
CA ARG A 172 4.63 -2.98 -3.09
C ARG A 172 3.24 -3.60 -3.23
N LEU A 173 2.40 -3.52 -2.21
CA LEU A 173 1.02 -4.01 -2.24
C LEU A 173 0.19 -3.32 -3.33
N VAL A 174 0.39 -2.02 -3.52
CA VAL A 174 -0.35 -1.21 -4.51
C VAL A 174 0.18 -1.42 -5.93
N THR A 175 1.46 -1.81 -6.09
CA THR A 175 2.08 -2.06 -7.41
C THR A 175 1.97 -3.50 -7.89
N LEU A 176 1.67 -4.45 -6.99
CA LEU A 176 1.49 -5.87 -7.33
C LEU A 176 0.05 -6.13 -7.77
N LEU A 177 -0.09 -6.97 -8.81
CA LEU A 177 -1.38 -7.46 -9.24
C LEU A 177 -1.93 -8.41 -8.15
N PRO A 178 -3.14 -8.14 -7.62
CA PRO A 178 -3.79 -9.03 -6.69
C PRO A 178 -4.36 -10.28 -7.42
N PRO A 179 -4.43 -11.43 -6.73
CA PRO A 179 -4.09 -11.65 -5.34
C PRO A 179 -2.58 -11.81 -5.12
N VAL A 180 -2.06 -11.19 -4.08
CA VAL A 180 -0.64 -11.23 -3.70
C VAL A 180 -0.35 -12.49 -2.90
N ASP A 181 0.76 -13.15 -3.21
CA ASP A 181 1.16 -14.36 -2.48
C ASP A 181 1.76 -14.09 -1.12
N THR A 182 1.77 -15.17 -0.32
CA THR A 182 2.27 -15.20 1.05
C THR A 182 3.80 -15.15 1.14
N GLY A 183 4.51 -15.40 0.04
CA GLY A 183 5.98 -15.50 0.01
C GLY A 183 6.72 -14.16 0.12
N ASN A 184 6.05 -13.04 -0.18
CA ASN A 184 6.69 -11.73 -0.35
C ASN A 184 6.83 -10.92 0.96
N GLY A 185 6.60 -11.55 2.13
CA GLY A 185 6.62 -10.88 3.44
C GLY A 185 5.45 -9.91 3.70
N LEU A 186 4.62 -9.63 2.69
CA LEU A 186 3.52 -8.66 2.73
C LEU A 186 2.38 -9.03 3.70
N LEU A 187 2.34 -10.28 4.19
CA LEU A 187 1.45 -10.70 5.28
C LEU A 187 1.66 -9.91 6.58
N ALA A 188 2.78 -9.20 6.71
CA ALA A 188 3.02 -8.32 7.84
C ALA A 188 2.09 -7.09 7.82
N LEU A 189 1.55 -6.69 6.67
CA LEU A 189 0.62 -5.56 6.56
C LEU A 189 -0.72 -5.83 7.27
N PRO A 190 -1.44 -6.95 7.02
CA PRO A 190 -2.61 -7.31 7.82
C PRO A 190 -2.33 -7.37 9.33
N LEU A 191 -1.14 -7.85 9.74
CA LEU A 191 -0.72 -7.86 11.14
C LEU A 191 -0.58 -6.45 11.71
N ILE A 192 0.08 -5.53 10.99
CA ILE A 192 0.22 -4.12 11.39
C ILE A 192 -1.15 -3.45 11.51
N VAL A 193 -2.02 -3.62 10.51
CA VAL A 193 -3.37 -3.03 10.52
C VAL A 193 -4.20 -3.58 11.66
N GLY A 194 -4.13 -4.90 11.93
CA GLY A 194 -4.79 -5.51 13.08
C GLY A 194 -4.25 -4.97 14.41
N LEU A 195 -2.93 -4.94 14.59
CA LEU A 195 -2.26 -4.45 15.82
C LEU A 195 -2.61 -2.99 16.10
N LEU A 196 -2.36 -2.11 15.13
CA LEU A 196 -2.62 -0.68 15.27
C LEU A 196 -4.12 -0.40 15.36
N GLY A 197 -4.93 -1.08 14.55
CA GLY A 197 -6.37 -0.90 14.53
C GLY A 197 -7.05 -1.29 15.84
N GLY A 198 -6.71 -2.48 16.36
CA GLY A 198 -7.17 -2.93 17.68
C GLY A 198 -6.65 -2.02 18.79
N CYS A 199 -5.37 -1.64 18.74
CA CYS A 199 -4.73 -0.80 19.75
C CYS A 199 -5.35 0.61 19.81
N VAL A 200 -5.35 1.34 18.69
CA VAL A 200 -5.82 2.73 18.64
C VAL A 200 -7.31 2.80 18.95
N THR A 201 -8.13 1.98 18.30
CA THR A 201 -9.60 2.00 18.48
C THR A 201 -9.99 1.68 19.92
N TYR A 202 -9.36 0.67 20.54
CA TYR A 202 -9.66 0.32 21.93
C TYR A 202 -9.04 1.31 22.94
N ALA A 203 -7.85 1.84 22.66
CA ALA A 203 -7.21 2.83 23.53
C ALA A 203 -8.08 4.09 23.62
N VAL A 204 -8.67 4.47 22.49
CA VAL A 204 -9.61 5.57 22.40
C VAL A 204 -10.84 5.30 23.27
N ALA A 205 -11.46 4.14 23.09
CA ALA A 205 -12.65 3.73 23.83
C ALA A 205 -12.42 3.68 25.35
N ARG A 206 -11.24 3.27 25.80
CA ARG A 206 -10.90 3.15 27.23
C ARG A 206 -10.49 4.46 27.89
N ARG A 207 -9.95 5.42 27.14
CA ARG A 207 -9.37 6.67 27.71
C ARG A 207 -10.28 7.89 27.56
N TRP A 208 -11.16 7.93 26.56
CA TRP A 208 -12.05 9.06 26.32
C TRP A 208 -13.51 8.69 26.52
N SER A 209 -14.28 9.52 27.22
CA SER A 209 -15.71 9.29 27.48
C SER A 209 -16.64 9.78 26.37
N SER A 210 -16.14 10.49 25.36
CA SER A 210 -16.98 10.96 24.25
C SER A 210 -17.51 9.77 23.43
N PRO A 211 -18.81 9.71 23.11
CA PRO A 211 -19.36 8.67 22.25
C PRO A 211 -18.89 8.79 20.80
N TYR A 212 -18.56 10.00 20.33
CA TYR A 212 -18.12 10.23 18.94
C TYR A 212 -16.64 9.91 18.70
N ALA A 213 -15.83 9.92 19.76
CA ALA A 213 -14.37 9.79 19.63
C ALA A 213 -13.94 8.40 19.11
N VAL A 214 -14.79 7.38 19.21
CA VAL A 214 -14.46 5.99 18.87
C VAL A 214 -14.57 5.66 17.39
N LEU A 215 -15.25 6.48 16.59
CA LEU A 215 -15.46 6.22 15.16
C LEU A 215 -14.29 6.59 14.22
N PRO A 216 -13.54 7.70 14.43
CA PRO A 216 -12.52 8.12 13.48
C PRO A 216 -11.46 7.05 13.18
N ALA A 217 -11.02 6.29 14.19
CA ALA A 217 -10.01 5.25 14.02
C ALA A 217 -10.49 4.09 13.12
N PRO A 218 -11.59 3.39 13.42
CA PRO A 218 -12.08 2.32 12.54
C PRO A 218 -12.54 2.83 11.18
N LEU A 219 -13.08 4.06 11.07
CA LEU A 219 -13.41 4.67 9.77
C LEU A 219 -12.16 4.90 8.91
N ALA A 220 -11.07 5.40 9.51
CA ALA A 220 -9.81 5.57 8.80
C ALA A 220 -9.23 4.24 8.33
N LEU A 221 -9.38 3.16 9.11
CA LEU A 221 -8.97 1.81 8.69
C LEU A 221 -9.84 1.27 7.56
N LEU A 222 -11.16 1.49 7.62
CA LEU A 222 -12.07 1.12 6.53
C LEU A 222 -11.70 1.86 5.25
N ALA A 223 -11.48 3.18 5.33
CA ALA A 223 -11.04 3.99 4.20
C ALA A 223 -9.68 3.52 3.66
N LEU A 224 -8.73 3.18 4.54
CA LEU A 224 -7.43 2.62 4.16
C LEU A 224 -7.60 1.29 3.41
N GLY A 225 -8.45 0.38 3.91
CA GLY A 225 -8.78 -0.87 3.21
C GLY A 225 -9.49 -0.64 1.88
N ILE A 226 -10.29 0.42 1.76
CA ILE A 226 -10.93 0.81 0.51
C ILE A 226 -9.89 1.28 -0.51
N VAL A 227 -9.00 2.19 -0.10
CA VAL A 227 -7.96 2.80 -0.95
C VAL A 227 -6.89 1.78 -1.37
N LEU A 228 -6.50 0.87 -0.49
CA LEU A 228 -5.48 -0.14 -0.77
C LEU A 228 -6.01 -1.38 -1.47
N GLY A 229 -7.31 -1.67 -1.35
CA GLY A 229 -7.94 -2.88 -1.86
C GLY A 229 -8.07 -2.93 -3.39
N THR A 230 -8.77 -3.93 -3.91
CA THR A 230 -8.99 -4.14 -5.35
C THR A 230 -10.21 -3.40 -5.89
N LEU A 231 -10.37 -3.34 -7.23
CA LEU A 231 -11.57 -2.77 -7.86
C LEU A 231 -12.84 -3.56 -7.48
N GLU A 232 -12.75 -4.89 -7.37
CA GLU A 232 -13.85 -5.71 -6.85
C GLU A 232 -13.96 -5.58 -5.31
N PRO A 233 -15.13 -5.18 -4.77
CA PRO A 233 -15.32 -5.14 -3.33
C PRO A 233 -15.54 -6.55 -2.77
N ALA A 234 -14.87 -6.87 -1.66
CA ALA A 234 -15.04 -8.15 -0.97
C ALA A 234 -16.50 -8.41 -0.55
N SER A 235 -17.24 -7.35 -0.22
CA SER A 235 -18.71 -7.32 -0.08
C SER A 235 -19.17 -5.89 0.21
N LEU A 236 -19.86 -5.25 -0.73
CA LEU A 236 -20.46 -3.91 -0.55
C LEU A 236 -21.41 -3.87 0.66
N ALA A 237 -22.23 -4.90 0.83
CA ALA A 237 -23.22 -4.99 1.90
C ALA A 237 -22.57 -5.13 3.30
N VAL A 238 -21.53 -5.94 3.43
CA VAL A 238 -20.87 -6.16 4.73
C VAL A 238 -19.95 -5.00 5.10
N GLN A 239 -19.18 -4.45 4.17
CA GLN A 239 -18.23 -3.37 4.49
C GLN A 239 -18.91 -2.01 4.69
N GLY A 240 -19.99 -1.71 3.96
CA GLY A 240 -20.72 -0.44 4.10
C GLY A 240 -21.79 -0.49 5.19
N ALA A 241 -22.79 -1.36 5.01
CA ALA A 241 -23.99 -1.32 5.85
C ALA A 241 -23.73 -1.87 7.27
N VAL A 242 -23.08 -3.03 7.41
CA VAL A 242 -22.80 -3.61 8.73
C VAL A 242 -21.86 -2.71 9.53
N PHE A 243 -20.84 -2.14 8.89
CA PHE A 243 -19.95 -1.19 9.55
C PHE A 243 -20.70 0.05 10.06
N ALA A 244 -21.58 0.64 9.25
CA ALA A 244 -22.37 1.80 9.63
C ALA A 244 -23.31 1.48 10.82
N VAL A 245 -24.04 0.37 10.76
CA VAL A 245 -24.95 -0.08 11.82
C VAL A 245 -24.20 -0.30 13.14
N LEU A 246 -23.06 -1.00 13.09
CA LEU A 246 -22.25 -1.25 14.28
C LEU A 246 -21.60 0.02 14.84
N GLY A 247 -21.14 0.91 13.97
CA GLY A 247 -20.56 2.19 14.36
C GLY A 247 -21.57 3.09 15.10
N ILE A 248 -22.77 3.25 14.52
CA ILE A 248 -23.85 4.01 15.15
C ILE A 248 -24.32 3.33 16.44
N GLY A 249 -24.49 2.00 16.42
CA GLY A 249 -24.83 1.21 17.60
C GLY A 249 -23.83 1.40 18.74
N TRP A 250 -22.54 1.41 18.45
CA TRP A 250 -21.50 1.65 19.44
C TRP A 250 -21.59 3.04 20.06
N MET A 251 -21.83 4.08 19.23
CA MET A 251 -22.05 5.44 19.71
C MET A 251 -23.26 5.54 20.65
N VAL A 252 -24.38 4.91 20.29
CA VAL A 252 -25.61 4.90 21.11
C VAL A 252 -25.34 4.24 22.46
N VAL A 253 -24.68 3.09 22.47
CA VAL A 253 -24.31 2.37 23.71
C VAL A 253 -23.40 3.21 24.59
N ARG A 254 -22.42 3.93 24.01
CA ARG A 254 -21.53 4.83 24.78
C ARG A 254 -22.24 6.09 25.28
N ALA A 255 -23.11 6.68 24.48
CA ALA A 255 -23.88 7.86 24.85
C ALA A 255 -24.81 7.56 26.04
N ALA A 256 -25.37 6.35 26.09
CA ALA A 256 -26.18 5.88 27.21
C ALA A 256 -25.39 5.75 28.53
N ARG A 257 -24.09 5.41 28.48
CA ARG A 257 -23.22 5.25 29.66
C ARG A 257 -22.71 6.56 30.26
N THR A 258 -22.63 7.61 29.45
CA THR A 258 -21.84 8.81 29.73
C THR A 258 -22.67 10.02 30.14
N ARG A 259 -23.99 9.95 29.94
CA ARG A 259 -24.94 10.97 30.42
C ARG A 259 -25.60 10.52 31.72
N ALA A 260 -25.73 11.44 32.68
CA ALA A 260 -26.43 11.17 33.93
C ALA A 260 -27.87 10.66 33.65
N PRO A 261 -28.41 9.72 34.46
CA PRO A 261 -29.83 9.41 34.41
C PRO A 261 -30.60 10.70 34.71
N LEU A 262 -31.38 11.19 33.74
CA LEU A 262 -32.40 12.19 34.03
C LEU A 262 -33.45 11.50 34.90
N GLN A 263 -33.96 12.18 35.93
CA GLN A 263 -34.84 11.63 36.97
C GLN A 263 -36.17 11.05 36.45
N ASN A 264 -36.47 11.15 35.15
CA ASN A 264 -37.69 10.59 34.57
C ASN A 264 -37.38 9.23 33.91
N GLY A 265 -38.03 8.17 34.41
CA GLY A 265 -37.85 6.75 34.03
C GLY A 265 -38.08 6.38 32.56
N ALA A 266 -38.35 7.35 31.67
CA ALA A 266 -38.43 7.16 30.22
C ALA A 266 -37.05 7.08 29.53
N GLY A 267 -35.95 7.08 30.29
CA GLY A 267 -34.62 7.35 29.76
C GLY A 267 -34.03 6.30 28.82
N GLN A 268 -34.28 4.99 29.01
CA GLN A 268 -33.51 3.96 28.29
C GLN A 268 -34.17 3.51 26.98
N ARG A 269 -35.49 3.28 26.97
CA ARG A 269 -36.24 2.83 25.76
C ARG A 269 -36.28 3.92 24.67
N THR A 270 -36.54 5.17 25.05
CA THR A 270 -36.53 6.31 24.11
C THR A 270 -35.16 6.54 23.48
N ARG A 271 -34.07 6.28 24.21
CA ARG A 271 -32.69 6.40 23.69
C ARG A 271 -32.35 5.32 22.67
N TYR A 272 -32.76 4.07 22.91
CA TYR A 272 -32.62 3.01 21.92
C TYR A 272 -33.51 3.26 20.70
N GLY A 273 -34.72 3.81 20.89
CA GLY A 273 -35.61 4.24 19.81
C GLY A 273 -34.99 5.31 18.91
N ILE A 274 -34.41 6.38 19.50
CA ILE A 274 -33.69 7.41 18.74
C ILE A 274 -32.47 6.82 18.02
N GLY A 275 -31.74 5.90 18.66
CA GLY A 275 -30.62 5.19 18.04
C GLY A 275 -31.05 4.36 16.82
N ALA A 276 -32.14 3.60 16.95
CA ALA A 276 -32.72 2.83 15.85
C ALA A 276 -33.22 3.74 14.71
N ALA A 277 -33.86 4.86 15.04
CA ALA A 277 -34.29 5.84 14.05
C ALA A 277 -33.11 6.47 13.29
N LEU A 278 -32.01 6.83 13.98
CA LEU A 278 -30.80 7.35 13.35
C LEU A 278 -30.12 6.31 12.45
N ILE A 279 -30.11 5.04 12.83
CA ILE A 279 -29.65 3.94 11.98
C ILE A 279 -30.52 3.84 10.73
N GLY A 280 -31.85 3.86 10.89
CA GLY A 280 -32.79 3.84 9.76
C GLY A 280 -32.59 5.01 8.81
N ILE A 281 -32.45 6.24 9.33
CA ILE A 281 -32.18 7.44 8.54
C ILE A 281 -30.84 7.33 7.82
N ALA A 282 -29.78 6.86 8.49
CA ALA A 282 -28.47 6.71 7.86
C ALA A 282 -28.48 5.65 6.74
N LEU A 283 -29.20 4.54 6.93
CA LEU A 283 -29.36 3.51 5.89
C LEU A 283 -30.18 4.03 4.70
N LEU A 284 -31.27 4.76 4.96
CA LEU A 284 -32.08 5.39 3.91
C LEU A 284 -31.28 6.45 3.15
N ALA A 285 -30.55 7.31 3.86
CA ALA A 285 -29.67 8.30 3.24
C ALA A 285 -28.55 7.64 2.43
N GLY A 286 -27.93 6.56 2.94
CA GLY A 286 -26.93 5.81 2.17
C GLY A 286 -27.50 5.19 0.89
N TYR A 287 -28.73 4.67 0.93
CA TYR A 287 -29.40 4.08 -0.22
C TYR A 287 -29.84 5.12 -1.26
N PHE A 288 -30.44 6.24 -0.84
CA PHE A 288 -31.01 7.24 -1.75
C PHE A 288 -30.04 8.38 -2.12
N VAL A 289 -29.24 8.85 -1.18
CA VAL A 289 -28.31 9.99 -1.36
C VAL A 289 -26.92 9.50 -1.74
N GLY A 290 -26.50 8.31 -1.27
CA GLY A 290 -25.18 7.74 -1.55
C GLY A 290 -24.80 7.72 -3.04
N PRO A 291 -25.67 7.23 -3.93
CA PRO A 291 -25.42 7.25 -5.38
C PRO A 291 -25.31 8.66 -5.99
N GLN A 292 -25.82 9.69 -5.33
CA GLN A 292 -25.76 11.08 -5.81
C GLN A 292 -24.55 11.86 -5.27
N LEU A 293 -23.69 11.24 -4.45
CA LEU A 293 -22.50 11.89 -3.94
C LEU A 293 -21.42 11.99 -5.04
N PRO A 294 -20.64 13.08 -5.09
CA PRO A 294 -19.52 13.19 -6.01
C PRO A 294 -18.56 11.99 -5.89
N GLY A 295 -18.34 11.27 -6.99
CA GLY A 295 -17.52 10.05 -7.03
C GLY A 295 -18.29 8.73 -6.83
N ALA A 296 -19.63 8.77 -6.72
CA ALA A 296 -20.47 7.56 -6.73
C ALA A 296 -20.82 7.07 -8.14
N ASP A 297 -20.78 7.97 -9.15
CA ASP A 297 -21.06 7.67 -10.56
C ASP A 297 -19.87 7.02 -11.31
N SER A 298 -18.71 6.82 -10.67
CA SER A 298 -17.63 6.07 -11.31
C SER A 298 -17.98 4.59 -11.31
N THR A 299 -18.17 4.01 -12.49
CA THR A 299 -18.28 2.56 -12.74
C THR A 299 -17.11 1.75 -12.17
N THR A 300 -16.06 2.43 -11.71
CA THR A 300 -14.88 1.89 -11.06
C THR A 300 -14.68 2.52 -9.67
N ARG A 301 -14.42 1.67 -8.68
CA ARG A 301 -14.01 2.05 -7.33
C ARG A 301 -12.68 2.82 -7.41
N LEU A 302 -12.59 3.98 -6.75
CA LEU A 302 -11.32 4.71 -6.64
C LEU A 302 -10.35 3.93 -5.74
N VAL A 303 -9.25 3.47 -6.31
CA VAL A 303 -8.23 2.64 -5.66
C VAL A 303 -6.87 3.27 -5.91
N ALA A 304 -5.96 3.28 -4.93
CA ALA A 304 -4.63 3.86 -5.13
C ALA A 304 -3.87 3.24 -6.32
N ARG A 305 -4.10 1.95 -6.59
CA ARG A 305 -3.47 1.15 -7.65
C ARG A 305 -3.79 1.66 -9.06
N SER A 306 -4.94 2.29 -9.29
CA SER A 306 -5.29 2.81 -10.63
C SER A 306 -4.47 4.03 -11.04
N HIS A 307 -3.73 4.65 -10.11
CA HIS A 307 -2.92 5.85 -10.34
C HIS A 307 -1.42 5.62 -10.18
N VAL A 308 -0.99 4.39 -9.93
CA VAL A 308 0.44 4.06 -9.81
C VAL A 308 0.91 3.44 -11.11
N VAL A 309 1.78 4.16 -11.82
CA VAL A 309 2.48 3.65 -13.00
C VAL A 309 3.61 2.73 -12.53
N PRO A 310 3.63 1.46 -12.96
CA PRO A 310 4.73 0.55 -12.68
C PRO A 310 6.03 1.04 -13.31
N PRO A 311 7.19 0.80 -12.68
CA PRO A 311 8.47 1.36 -13.12
C PRO A 311 9.10 0.69 -14.35
N ILE A 312 8.40 -0.20 -15.06
CA ILE A 312 8.95 -0.92 -16.21
C ILE A 312 8.57 -0.21 -17.50
N ASP A 313 9.58 0.14 -18.30
CA ASP A 313 9.41 0.66 -19.65
C ASP A 313 9.40 -0.52 -20.62
N ILE A 314 8.25 -0.82 -21.21
CA ILE A 314 8.12 -1.96 -22.12
C ILE A 314 8.81 -1.68 -23.46
N ALA A 315 8.91 -0.42 -23.88
CA ALA A 315 9.59 -0.04 -25.11
C ALA A 315 11.11 -0.28 -25.05
N ALA A 316 11.67 -0.45 -23.85
CA ALA A 316 13.06 -0.83 -23.65
C ALA A 316 13.37 -2.28 -24.08
N PHE A 317 12.35 -3.13 -24.25
CA PHE A 317 12.52 -4.51 -24.70
C PHE A 317 12.29 -4.64 -26.21
N ALA A 318 13.18 -5.36 -26.89
CA ALA A 318 13.04 -5.61 -28.31
C ALA A 318 11.77 -6.42 -28.62
N SER A 319 11.06 -6.03 -29.68
CA SER A 319 9.95 -6.81 -30.20
C SER A 319 10.45 -8.21 -30.63
N PRO A 320 9.79 -9.29 -30.19
CA PRO A 320 10.17 -10.63 -30.60
C PRO A 320 9.99 -10.82 -32.11
N LEU A 321 9.03 -10.10 -32.74
CA LEU A 321 8.75 -10.20 -34.18
C LEU A 321 9.94 -9.76 -35.04
N ALA A 322 10.67 -8.73 -34.62
CA ALA A 322 11.89 -8.30 -35.31
C ALA A 322 12.98 -9.39 -35.32
N GLY A 323 12.89 -10.36 -34.39
CA GLY A 323 13.75 -11.53 -34.32
C GLY A 323 13.18 -12.78 -35.02
N PHE A 324 12.05 -12.69 -35.73
CA PHE A 324 11.34 -13.85 -36.29
C PHE A 324 12.25 -14.76 -37.13
N ARG A 325 13.08 -14.18 -38.01
CA ARG A 325 13.96 -14.97 -38.88
C ARG A 325 15.03 -15.78 -38.15
N LYS A 326 15.25 -15.58 -36.85
CA LYS A 326 16.12 -16.48 -36.07
C LYS A 326 15.63 -17.93 -36.13
N TYR A 327 14.33 -18.11 -36.32
CA TYR A 327 13.63 -19.39 -36.33
C TYR A 327 13.33 -19.89 -37.73
N THR A 328 13.97 -19.37 -38.79
CA THR A 328 13.69 -19.72 -40.19
C THR A 328 14.95 -20.17 -40.95
N GLU A 329 14.78 -20.83 -42.09
CA GLU A 329 15.88 -21.23 -42.99
C GLU A 329 15.84 -20.45 -44.29
N PRO A 330 16.99 -20.09 -44.91
CA PRO A 330 18.35 -20.60 -44.66
C PRO A 330 19.19 -19.70 -43.72
N ASN A 331 18.57 -19.08 -42.71
CA ASN A 331 19.21 -18.05 -41.88
C ASN A 331 20.43 -18.58 -41.08
N PRO A 332 21.51 -17.79 -40.93
CA PRO A 332 22.66 -18.11 -40.09
C PRO A 332 22.36 -18.38 -38.59
N ALA A 333 21.17 -18.05 -38.07
CA ALA A 333 20.83 -18.20 -36.65
C ALA A 333 20.65 -19.65 -36.14
N ALA A 334 20.54 -20.64 -37.04
CA ALA A 334 20.54 -22.08 -36.74
C ALA A 334 19.49 -22.60 -35.71
N LEU A 335 18.42 -21.85 -35.40
CA LEU A 335 17.39 -22.32 -34.45
C LEU A 335 16.25 -23.12 -35.08
N TRP A 336 16.15 -23.19 -36.41
CA TRP A 336 15.06 -23.87 -37.15
C TRP A 336 14.75 -25.27 -36.59
N ASP A 337 15.74 -26.16 -36.61
CA ASP A 337 15.60 -27.53 -36.09
C ASP A 337 15.86 -27.64 -34.58
N THR A 338 16.19 -26.55 -33.89
CA THR A 338 16.58 -26.59 -32.48
C THR A 338 15.36 -26.75 -31.56
N PRO A 339 15.35 -27.69 -30.61
CA PRO A 339 14.32 -27.78 -29.58
C PRO A 339 14.35 -26.55 -28.66
N LEU A 340 13.29 -25.73 -28.71
CA LEU A 340 13.19 -24.49 -27.94
C LEU A 340 12.55 -24.71 -26.57
N LEU A 341 11.46 -25.48 -26.52
CA LEU A 341 10.64 -25.68 -25.32
C LEU A 341 10.09 -27.13 -25.28
N ASP A 342 10.12 -27.78 -24.11
CA ASP A 342 9.29 -28.97 -23.84
C ASP A 342 8.02 -28.52 -23.13
N VAL A 343 6.87 -28.68 -23.80
CA VAL A 343 5.56 -28.18 -23.36
C VAL A 343 4.63 -29.37 -23.13
N ARG A 344 4.11 -29.50 -21.91
CA ARG A 344 3.22 -30.60 -21.51
C ARG A 344 1.92 -30.06 -20.92
N GLY A 345 0.80 -30.68 -21.28
CA GLY A 345 -0.53 -30.30 -20.79
C GLY A 345 -1.32 -29.36 -21.72
N LEU A 346 -0.72 -28.95 -22.85
CA LEU A 346 -1.39 -28.19 -23.91
C LEU A 346 -1.82 -29.15 -25.04
N PRO A 347 -3.04 -29.05 -25.59
CA PRO A 347 -3.43 -29.81 -26.77
C PRO A 347 -2.61 -29.40 -28.00
N ALA A 348 -2.36 -30.33 -28.92
CA ALA A 348 -1.72 -30.05 -30.21
C ALA A 348 -2.49 -28.99 -31.01
N GLY A 349 -1.78 -28.19 -31.81
CA GLY A 349 -2.35 -27.09 -32.58
C GLY A 349 -2.74 -25.86 -31.74
N THR A 350 -2.55 -25.91 -30.41
CA THR A 350 -2.81 -24.75 -29.56
C THR A 350 -1.67 -23.75 -29.68
N PRO A 351 -1.96 -22.45 -29.91
CA PRO A 351 -0.93 -21.41 -29.96
C PRO A 351 -0.34 -21.14 -28.58
N LEU A 352 0.96 -21.33 -28.46
CA LEU A 352 1.79 -20.90 -27.35
C LEU A 352 2.39 -19.54 -27.68
N ARG A 353 1.82 -18.49 -27.10
CA ARG A 353 2.21 -17.10 -27.33
C ARG A 353 3.51 -16.75 -26.62
N PHE A 354 4.44 -16.11 -27.34
CA PHE A 354 5.60 -15.44 -26.73
C PHE A 354 5.22 -14.00 -26.35
N ALA A 355 4.66 -13.24 -27.30
CA ALA A 355 4.13 -11.91 -27.03
C ALA A 355 3.00 -11.54 -28.00
N THR A 356 2.04 -10.77 -27.49
CA THR A 356 1.07 -10.01 -28.28
C THR A 356 1.60 -8.60 -28.50
N LEU A 357 1.55 -8.14 -29.74
CA LEU A 357 2.07 -6.87 -30.22
C LEU A 357 0.89 -6.01 -30.69
N ASP A 358 0.44 -5.13 -29.80
CA ASP A 358 -0.77 -4.33 -29.92
C ASP A 358 -0.49 -2.85 -30.19
N SER A 359 0.77 -2.48 -30.40
CA SER A 359 1.17 -1.16 -30.87
C SER A 359 2.06 -1.24 -32.10
N TYR A 360 1.92 -0.24 -32.96
CA TYR A 360 2.79 -0.02 -34.11
C TYR A 360 3.18 1.45 -34.18
N ASP A 361 4.47 1.74 -34.24
CA ASP A 361 5.02 3.10 -34.27
C ASP A 361 5.52 3.52 -35.67
N GLY A 362 5.26 2.69 -36.69
CA GLY A 362 5.76 2.87 -38.06
C GLY A 362 7.13 2.23 -38.32
N ALA A 363 7.85 1.82 -37.28
CA ALA A 363 9.10 1.08 -37.40
C ALA A 363 8.93 -0.38 -36.93
N VAL A 364 8.24 -0.59 -35.81
CA VAL A 364 8.15 -1.87 -35.11
C VAL A 364 6.74 -2.13 -34.58
N TRP A 365 6.25 -3.36 -34.72
CA TRP A 365 5.13 -3.90 -33.96
C TRP A 365 5.63 -4.33 -32.60
N GLY A 366 5.16 -3.69 -31.54
CA GLY A 366 5.63 -3.87 -30.16
C GLY A 366 4.49 -4.14 -29.19
N ALA A 367 4.85 -4.70 -28.02
CA ALA A 367 3.93 -4.75 -26.88
C ALA A 367 3.81 -3.36 -26.26
N SER A 368 2.59 -2.93 -25.96
CA SER A 368 2.33 -1.57 -25.46
C SER A 368 2.01 -1.50 -23.97
N GLU A 369 2.24 -0.32 -23.39
CA GLU A 369 1.78 0.04 -22.04
C GLU A 369 0.31 0.47 -22.00
N ARG A 370 -0.36 0.54 -23.16
CA ARG A 370 -1.76 0.97 -23.24
C ARG A 370 -2.63 -0.12 -22.64
N ALA A 371 -3.36 0.22 -21.57
CA ALA A 371 -4.61 -0.47 -21.30
C ALA A 371 -5.54 -0.17 -22.47
N ASN A 372 -6.17 -1.19 -23.07
CA ASN A 372 -7.06 -0.96 -24.19
C ASN A 372 -8.13 0.09 -23.81
N SER A 373 -8.37 1.08 -24.67
CA SER A 373 -9.48 2.03 -24.54
C SER A 373 -10.80 1.27 -24.68
N GLY A 374 -11.29 0.73 -23.57
CA GLY A 374 -12.38 -0.24 -23.51
C GLY A 374 -12.16 -1.40 -22.53
N SER A 375 -10.97 -1.54 -21.95
CA SER A 375 -10.72 -2.49 -20.87
C SER A 375 -11.44 -2.03 -19.59
N LEU A 376 -12.14 -2.97 -18.95
CA LEU A 376 -12.87 -2.77 -17.69
C LEU A 376 -11.93 -2.51 -16.49
N VAL A 377 -10.62 -2.59 -16.69
CA VAL A 377 -9.59 -2.45 -15.64
C VAL A 377 -8.70 -1.22 -15.93
N PRO A 378 -8.98 -0.06 -15.33
CA PRO A 378 -8.09 1.10 -15.41
C PRO A 378 -6.81 0.87 -14.58
N GLY A 379 -5.66 0.86 -15.24
CA GLY A 379 -4.33 0.71 -14.64
C GLY A 379 -3.31 0.30 -15.70
N ALA A 380 -2.02 0.54 -15.47
CA ALA A 380 -0.96 0.17 -16.42
C ALA A 380 -1.08 -1.30 -16.89
N SER A 381 -0.82 -1.52 -18.19
CA SER A 381 -1.11 -2.80 -18.86
C SER A 381 -0.25 -3.95 -18.33
N PHE A 382 1.04 -3.72 -18.06
CA PHE A 382 1.94 -4.69 -17.43
C PHE A 382 2.06 -4.44 -15.93
N GLN A 383 1.75 -5.46 -15.13
CA GLN A 383 1.86 -5.40 -13.68
C GLN A 383 2.69 -6.57 -13.17
N GLN A 384 3.43 -6.33 -12.10
CA GLN A 384 4.18 -7.40 -11.46
C GLN A 384 3.19 -8.33 -10.77
N VAL A 385 3.27 -9.63 -11.05
CA VAL A 385 2.30 -10.62 -10.57
C VAL A 385 2.93 -11.59 -9.59
N GLY A 386 2.10 -12.12 -8.69
CA GLY A 386 2.44 -13.31 -7.92
C GLY A 386 2.30 -14.60 -8.75
N GLU A 387 2.45 -15.74 -8.08
CA GLU A 387 2.16 -17.08 -8.56
C GLU A 387 0.71 -17.26 -9.04
N SER A 388 -0.22 -16.43 -8.56
CA SER A 388 -1.64 -16.50 -8.91
C SER A 388 -2.21 -15.17 -9.37
N VAL A 389 -3.15 -15.24 -10.31
CA VAL A 389 -3.84 -14.08 -10.90
C VAL A 389 -5.34 -14.36 -10.85
N SER A 390 -6.13 -13.39 -10.37
CA SER A 390 -7.59 -13.53 -10.30
C SER A 390 -8.25 -13.26 -11.65
N THR A 391 -7.91 -14.04 -12.66
CA THR A 391 -8.52 -14.00 -14.00
C THR A 391 -9.43 -15.20 -14.22
N LYS A 392 -10.49 -14.98 -14.98
CA LYS A 392 -11.33 -16.04 -15.57
C LYS A 392 -11.45 -15.73 -17.05
N GLY A 393 -11.31 -16.75 -17.89
CA GLY A 393 -11.40 -16.63 -19.33
C GLY A 393 -12.28 -17.72 -19.94
N PRO A 394 -12.62 -17.60 -21.24
CA PRO A 394 -13.31 -18.64 -21.96
C PRO A 394 -12.45 -19.90 -22.08
N GLY A 395 -13.11 -21.06 -22.21
CA GLY A 395 -12.44 -22.34 -22.43
C GLY A 395 -12.16 -23.15 -21.16
N ARG A 396 -11.34 -24.20 -21.33
CA ARG A 396 -11.06 -25.17 -20.25
C ARG A 396 -9.84 -24.72 -19.45
N LYS A 397 -9.93 -24.84 -18.12
CA LYS A 397 -8.78 -24.65 -17.24
C LYS A 397 -7.78 -25.79 -17.44
N VAL A 398 -6.54 -25.46 -17.77
CA VAL A 398 -5.44 -26.41 -17.97
C VAL A 398 -4.22 -25.97 -17.15
N ASP A 399 -3.46 -26.96 -16.69
CA ASP A 399 -2.15 -26.77 -16.08
C ASP A 399 -1.09 -27.24 -17.07
N VAL A 400 -0.17 -26.32 -17.42
CA VAL A 400 0.82 -26.52 -18.47
C VAL A 400 2.20 -26.40 -17.85
N ARG A 401 3.04 -27.41 -18.08
CA ARG A 401 4.45 -27.39 -17.69
C ARG A 401 5.30 -27.05 -18.90
N VAL A 402 6.20 -26.10 -18.74
CA VAL A 402 7.19 -25.71 -19.74
C VAL A 402 8.58 -25.84 -19.14
N SER A 403 9.49 -26.44 -19.89
CA SER A 403 10.92 -26.47 -19.56
C SER A 403 11.76 -26.08 -20.76
N VAL A 404 12.84 -25.32 -20.51
CA VAL A 404 13.75 -24.84 -21.53
C VAL A 404 14.92 -25.84 -21.69
N PRO A 405 15.06 -26.54 -22.84
CA PRO A 405 16.18 -27.44 -23.10
C PRO A 405 17.52 -26.71 -23.22
N GLN A 406 18.62 -27.46 -23.19
CA GLN A 406 19.96 -26.92 -23.47
C GLN A 406 20.04 -26.35 -24.90
N GLY A 407 20.51 -25.11 -25.03
CA GLY A 407 20.51 -24.37 -26.31
C GLY A 407 19.12 -23.95 -26.81
N GLY A 408 18.08 -24.08 -25.97
CA GLY A 408 16.70 -23.75 -26.32
C GLY A 408 16.36 -22.28 -26.20
N TYR A 409 15.10 -21.99 -25.92
CA TYR A 409 14.55 -20.63 -25.86
C TYR A 409 15.29 -19.72 -24.86
N GLY A 410 15.61 -18.49 -25.28
CA GLY A 410 16.31 -17.52 -24.45
C GLY A 410 15.87 -16.09 -24.77
N ASP A 411 14.84 -15.61 -24.06
CA ASP A 411 14.31 -14.26 -24.24
C ASP A 411 13.69 -13.74 -22.94
N VAL A 412 13.34 -12.45 -22.91
CA VAL A 412 12.59 -11.80 -21.81
C VAL A 412 11.12 -12.20 -21.82
N TRP A 413 10.57 -12.52 -22.99
CA TRP A 413 9.17 -12.88 -23.14
C TRP A 413 8.92 -14.28 -22.57
N LEU A 414 7.88 -14.45 -21.76
CA LEU A 414 7.55 -15.73 -21.14
C LEU A 414 6.46 -16.42 -21.96
N PRO A 415 6.75 -17.58 -22.61
CA PRO A 415 5.76 -18.29 -23.40
C PRO A 415 4.55 -18.76 -22.56
N THR A 416 3.34 -18.39 -22.97
CA THR A 416 2.09 -18.74 -22.29
C THR A 416 0.97 -19.04 -23.28
N ALA A 417 -0.18 -19.54 -22.83
CA ALA A 417 -1.32 -19.83 -23.69
C ALA A 417 -2.64 -19.42 -23.01
N GLY A 418 -3.64 -19.04 -23.82
CA GLY A 418 -4.97 -18.66 -23.32
C GLY A 418 -4.97 -17.48 -22.35
N THR A 419 -5.92 -17.48 -21.42
CA THR A 419 -6.00 -16.50 -20.32
C THR A 419 -5.26 -17.00 -19.09
N VAL A 420 -4.11 -16.40 -18.78
CA VAL A 420 -3.22 -16.84 -17.69
C VAL A 420 -3.83 -16.52 -16.33
N ALA A 421 -3.92 -17.53 -15.46
CA ALA A 421 -4.46 -17.46 -14.10
C ALA A 421 -3.39 -17.71 -13.01
N GLY A 422 -2.16 -18.05 -13.40
CA GLY A 422 -1.05 -18.21 -12.47
C GLY A 422 0.19 -18.77 -13.15
N VAL A 423 1.37 -18.46 -12.61
CA VAL A 423 2.67 -18.91 -13.11
C VAL A 423 3.57 -19.23 -11.92
N LYS A 424 4.13 -20.44 -11.89
CA LYS A 424 5.04 -20.89 -10.85
C LYS A 424 6.34 -21.37 -11.46
N PHE A 425 7.44 -20.73 -11.10
CA PHE A 425 8.77 -21.15 -11.51
C PHE A 425 9.29 -22.29 -10.63
N ALA A 426 10.18 -23.10 -11.19
CA ALA A 426 10.87 -24.19 -10.52
C ALA A 426 12.37 -24.18 -10.85
N GLY A 427 13.17 -24.81 -9.99
CA GLY A 427 14.63 -24.84 -10.12
C GLY A 427 15.35 -23.74 -9.33
N ALA A 428 16.66 -23.60 -9.56
CA ALA A 428 17.52 -22.72 -8.76
C ALA A 428 17.19 -21.23 -8.92
N ARG A 429 16.70 -20.81 -10.09
CA ARG A 429 16.33 -19.42 -10.39
C ARG A 429 14.86 -19.08 -10.08
N ALA A 430 14.11 -20.01 -9.46
CA ALA A 430 12.65 -19.87 -9.30
C ALA A 430 12.24 -18.58 -8.57
N ASP A 431 12.83 -18.29 -7.41
CA ASP A 431 12.52 -17.07 -6.64
C ASP A 431 12.91 -15.79 -7.41
N THR A 432 14.03 -15.83 -8.13
CA THR A 432 14.53 -14.70 -8.94
C THR A 432 13.56 -14.36 -10.07
N LEU A 433 13.14 -15.37 -10.84
CA LEU A 433 12.21 -15.20 -11.96
C LEU A 433 10.81 -14.81 -11.47
N ALA A 434 10.31 -15.45 -10.40
CA ALA A 434 9.03 -15.11 -9.79
C ALA A 434 8.99 -13.66 -9.28
N GLY A 435 10.06 -13.21 -8.63
CA GLY A 435 10.21 -11.84 -8.14
C GLY A 435 10.33 -10.77 -9.23
N ARG A 436 10.35 -11.16 -10.50
CA ARG A 436 10.52 -10.28 -11.67
C ARG A 436 9.49 -10.55 -12.76
N LEU A 437 8.45 -11.33 -12.50
CA LEU A 437 7.41 -11.65 -13.47
C LEU A 437 6.44 -10.48 -13.63
N TRP A 438 6.28 -10.04 -14.87
CA TRP A 438 5.31 -9.05 -15.31
C TRP A 438 4.29 -9.72 -16.21
N LEU A 439 3.01 -9.41 -16.03
CA LEU A 439 1.93 -9.90 -16.87
C LEU A 439 1.06 -8.73 -17.32
N ASN A 440 0.71 -8.74 -18.59
CA ASN A 440 -0.37 -7.95 -19.13
C ASN A 440 -1.61 -8.83 -19.31
N ILE A 441 -2.63 -8.58 -18.49
CA ILE A 441 -3.87 -9.37 -18.44
C ILE A 441 -4.77 -9.12 -19.66
N ASP A 442 -4.64 -7.97 -20.34
CA ASP A 442 -5.42 -7.65 -21.54
C ASP A 442 -4.86 -8.36 -22.77
N THR A 443 -3.54 -8.45 -22.87
CA THR A 443 -2.85 -9.08 -24.01
C THR A 443 -2.43 -10.52 -23.75
N ASN A 444 -2.58 -11.00 -22.51
CA ASN A 444 -2.07 -12.27 -22.01
C ASN A 444 -0.58 -12.48 -22.36
N THR A 445 0.19 -11.41 -22.25
CA THR A 445 1.65 -11.41 -22.50
C THR A 445 2.38 -11.35 -21.17
N ALA A 446 3.31 -12.28 -20.97
CA ALA A 446 4.14 -12.32 -19.79
C ALA A 446 5.60 -11.98 -20.14
N LEU A 447 6.29 -11.31 -19.22
CA LEU A 447 7.64 -10.80 -19.39
C LEU A 447 8.45 -11.02 -18.10
N VAL A 448 9.67 -11.50 -18.24
CA VAL A 448 10.66 -11.63 -17.16
C VAL A 448 11.96 -10.96 -17.60
N PRO A 449 12.28 -9.75 -17.09
CA PRO A 449 13.47 -9.00 -17.50
C PRO A 449 14.79 -9.74 -17.31
N ASP A 450 14.87 -10.65 -16.33
CA ASP A 450 16.05 -11.48 -16.05
C ASP A 450 16.27 -12.60 -17.09
N ARG A 451 15.38 -12.72 -18.09
CA ARG A 451 15.38 -13.68 -19.20
C ARG A 451 15.26 -15.14 -18.75
N LEU A 452 14.50 -15.91 -19.54
CA LEU A 452 14.55 -17.35 -19.46
C LEU A 452 15.90 -17.86 -19.98
N GLU A 453 16.45 -18.84 -19.29
CA GLU A 453 17.70 -19.50 -19.67
C GLU A 453 17.50 -21.02 -19.77
N PRO A 454 18.37 -21.71 -20.53
CA PRO A 454 18.39 -23.17 -20.56
C PRO A 454 18.46 -23.80 -19.17
N GLY A 455 17.57 -24.76 -18.90
CA GLY A 455 17.42 -25.41 -17.59
C GLY A 455 16.33 -24.79 -16.71
N ASP A 456 15.81 -23.61 -17.04
CA ASP A 456 14.65 -23.05 -16.35
C ASP A 456 13.38 -23.84 -16.66
N SER A 457 12.49 -23.91 -15.68
CA SER A 457 11.18 -24.54 -15.85
C SER A 457 10.12 -23.79 -15.08
N TYR A 458 8.90 -23.81 -15.60
CA TYR A 458 7.75 -23.20 -14.97
C TYR A 458 6.48 -23.98 -15.29
N THR A 459 5.49 -23.83 -14.43
CA THR A 459 4.13 -24.31 -14.66
C THR A 459 3.21 -23.12 -14.67
N PHE A 460 2.31 -23.02 -15.64
CA PHE A 460 1.28 -22.00 -15.64
C PHE A 460 -0.10 -22.64 -15.74
N THR A 461 -1.05 -21.98 -15.10
CA THR A 461 -2.47 -22.34 -15.17
C THR A 461 -3.17 -21.33 -16.07
N ALA A 462 -3.95 -21.79 -17.03
CA ALA A 462 -4.68 -20.91 -17.93
C ALA A 462 -6.03 -21.45 -18.36
N TYR A 463 -6.92 -20.55 -18.79
CA TYR A 463 -8.16 -20.89 -19.50
C TYR A 463 -7.87 -20.85 -20.99
N VAL A 464 -7.90 -22.02 -21.63
CA VAL A 464 -7.58 -22.16 -23.06
C VAL A 464 -8.86 -22.46 -23.83
N PRO A 465 -9.32 -21.54 -24.70
CA PRO A 465 -10.42 -21.81 -25.62
C PRO A 465 -10.00 -22.79 -26.71
N ALA A 466 -10.97 -23.45 -27.34
CA ALA A 466 -10.69 -24.26 -28.51
C ALA A 466 -10.19 -23.35 -29.64
N THR A 467 -9.06 -23.70 -30.26
CA THR A 467 -8.50 -22.94 -31.38
C THR A 467 -9.13 -23.42 -32.69
N PRO A 468 -9.87 -22.58 -33.43
CA PRO A 468 -10.40 -22.98 -34.72
C PRO A 468 -9.28 -22.95 -35.78
N GLU A 469 -9.20 -24.02 -36.59
CA GLU A 469 -8.24 -24.11 -37.70
C GLU A 469 -8.57 -23.14 -38.83
N LYS A 470 -9.87 -22.93 -39.10
CA LYS A 470 -10.35 -22.07 -40.18
C LYS A 470 -11.01 -20.81 -39.63
N MET A 471 -10.86 -19.71 -40.38
CA MET A 471 -11.59 -18.47 -40.10
C MET A 471 -13.11 -18.71 -40.02
N PRO A 472 -13.82 -18.08 -39.06
CA PRO A 472 -15.26 -18.16 -38.99
C PRO A 472 -15.92 -17.53 -40.23
N ARG A 473 -17.03 -18.12 -40.70
CA ARG A 473 -17.77 -17.61 -41.86
C ARG A 473 -18.29 -16.19 -41.65
N SER A 474 -18.69 -15.88 -40.42
CA SER A 474 -19.10 -14.55 -39.99
C SER A 474 -18.55 -14.27 -38.60
N LEU A 475 -18.09 -13.05 -38.38
CA LEU A 475 -17.65 -12.54 -37.09
C LEU A 475 -18.21 -11.13 -36.93
N SER A 476 -18.91 -10.89 -35.82
CA SER A 476 -19.27 -9.52 -35.45
C SER A 476 -18.02 -8.86 -34.90
N VAL A 477 -17.35 -8.07 -35.72
CA VAL A 477 -16.11 -7.37 -35.35
C VAL A 477 -16.40 -6.22 -34.38
N GLY A 478 -15.45 -5.96 -33.49
CA GLY A 478 -15.46 -4.73 -32.70
C GLY A 478 -15.20 -3.51 -33.59
N SER A 479 -15.39 -2.31 -33.06
CA SER A 479 -15.05 -1.05 -33.73
C SER A 479 -13.74 -0.46 -33.22
N GLY A 480 -13.10 0.37 -34.03
CA GLY A 480 -11.87 1.11 -33.70
C GLY A 480 -10.62 0.56 -34.40
N SER A 481 -9.48 1.20 -34.12
CA SER A 481 -8.17 0.82 -34.66
C SER A 481 -7.10 0.98 -33.60
N LEU A 482 -6.10 0.11 -33.63
CA LEU A 482 -4.95 0.12 -32.72
C LEU A 482 -3.78 0.95 -33.27
N THR A 483 -3.87 1.42 -34.52
CA THR A 483 -2.75 2.04 -35.26
C THR A 483 -3.06 3.44 -35.79
N ASP A 484 -4.01 4.16 -35.18
CA ASP A 484 -4.50 5.46 -35.65
C ASP A 484 -3.43 6.58 -35.66
N GLU A 485 -2.33 6.39 -34.94
CA GLU A 485 -1.23 7.37 -34.86
C GLU A 485 -0.25 7.30 -36.04
N VAL A 486 -0.38 6.29 -36.90
CA VAL A 486 0.54 6.03 -38.01
C VAL A 486 -0.19 6.13 -39.35
N ASP A 487 0.40 6.86 -40.30
CA ASP A 487 -0.11 6.93 -41.67
C ASP A 487 0.11 5.60 -42.41
N THR A 488 -0.98 4.88 -42.67
CA THR A 488 -0.98 3.61 -43.40
C THR A 488 -1.53 3.74 -44.82
N SER A 489 -1.60 4.95 -45.39
CA SER A 489 -2.14 5.20 -46.74
C SER A 489 -1.41 4.45 -47.86
N PHE A 490 -0.16 4.03 -47.64
CA PHE A 490 0.60 3.18 -48.57
C PHE A 490 -0.07 1.82 -48.85
N LEU A 491 -1.00 1.39 -47.99
CA LEU A 491 -1.76 0.16 -48.15
C LEU A 491 -3.00 0.31 -49.04
N ASP A 492 -3.52 1.54 -49.22
CA ASP A 492 -4.85 1.79 -49.78
C ASP A 492 -5.01 1.16 -51.17
N ALA A 493 -4.00 1.28 -52.05
CA ALA A 493 -4.05 0.69 -53.40
C ALA A 493 -4.15 -0.85 -53.42
N LYS A 494 -3.48 -1.54 -52.48
CA LYS A 494 -3.60 -3.01 -52.36
C LYS A 494 -4.86 -3.39 -51.60
N LEU A 495 -5.28 -2.57 -50.65
CA LEU A 495 -6.49 -2.79 -49.88
C LEU A 495 -7.72 -2.77 -50.80
N ASP A 496 -7.84 -1.79 -51.69
CA ASP A 496 -8.90 -1.71 -52.70
C ASP A 496 -8.87 -2.93 -53.64
N ALA A 497 -7.67 -3.33 -54.08
CA ALA A 497 -7.51 -4.48 -54.97
C ALA A 497 -7.87 -5.83 -54.31
N PHE A 498 -7.59 -6.00 -53.02
CA PHE A 498 -7.74 -7.28 -52.31
C PHE A 498 -9.10 -7.43 -51.60
N SER A 499 -9.70 -6.32 -51.18
CA SER A 499 -10.99 -6.33 -50.49
C SER A 499 -12.16 -6.61 -51.44
N GLY A 500 -12.05 -6.18 -52.71
CA GLY A 500 -13.10 -6.37 -53.73
C GLY A 500 -14.44 -5.72 -53.34
N ASP A 501 -15.55 -6.25 -53.85
CA ASP A 501 -16.91 -5.75 -53.56
C ASP A 501 -17.48 -6.32 -52.24
N ALA A 502 -16.64 -6.67 -51.27
CA ALA A 502 -17.08 -7.31 -50.03
C ALA A 502 -17.95 -6.35 -49.18
N PRO A 503 -19.12 -6.80 -48.69
CA PRO A 503 -20.18 -5.93 -48.18
C PRO A 503 -19.95 -5.40 -46.76
N ASP A 504 -19.07 -6.04 -45.99
CA ASP A 504 -18.79 -5.70 -44.60
C ASP A 504 -17.30 -5.84 -44.24
N PRO A 505 -16.81 -5.18 -43.18
CA PRO A 505 -15.39 -5.19 -42.82
C PRO A 505 -14.81 -6.58 -42.56
N TRP A 506 -15.59 -7.52 -42.02
CA TRP A 506 -15.12 -8.90 -41.81
C TRP A 506 -14.96 -9.63 -43.14
N ALA A 507 -15.92 -9.51 -44.05
CA ALA A 507 -15.83 -10.07 -45.39
C ALA A 507 -14.63 -9.49 -46.16
N GLN A 508 -14.35 -8.19 -46.03
CA GLN A 508 -13.17 -7.54 -46.60
C GLN A 508 -11.88 -8.13 -46.02
N PHE A 509 -11.79 -8.26 -44.68
CA PHE A 509 -10.64 -8.87 -44.01
C PHE A 509 -10.38 -10.31 -44.50
N VAL A 510 -11.43 -11.12 -44.58
CA VAL A 510 -11.35 -12.51 -45.07
C VAL A 510 -10.93 -12.57 -46.54
N SER A 511 -11.40 -11.63 -47.38
CA SER A 511 -10.97 -11.52 -48.78
C SER A 511 -9.48 -11.23 -48.88
N ILE A 512 -9.00 -10.23 -48.12
CA ILE A 512 -7.58 -9.85 -48.07
C ILE A 512 -6.71 -11.03 -47.66
N ALA A 513 -7.06 -11.73 -46.57
CA ALA A 513 -6.34 -12.91 -46.11
C ALA A 513 -6.27 -14.02 -47.17
N LYS A 514 -7.38 -14.30 -47.87
CA LYS A 514 -7.41 -15.30 -48.94
C LYS A 514 -6.56 -14.92 -50.14
N VAL A 515 -6.55 -13.64 -50.55
CA VAL A 515 -5.72 -13.16 -51.66
C VAL A 515 -4.24 -13.27 -51.30
N MET A 516 -3.87 -12.88 -50.07
CA MET A 516 -2.49 -13.05 -49.57
C MET A 516 -2.04 -14.51 -49.66
N ALA A 517 -2.86 -15.45 -49.16
CA ALA A 517 -2.55 -16.88 -49.22
C ALA A 517 -2.52 -17.44 -50.65
N GLY A 518 -3.50 -17.07 -51.48
CA GLY A 518 -3.71 -17.64 -52.80
C GLY A 518 -2.75 -17.10 -53.87
N GLU A 519 -2.42 -15.81 -53.84
CA GLU A 519 -1.63 -15.13 -54.88
C GLU A 519 -0.19 -14.85 -54.46
N GLY A 520 0.07 -14.70 -53.16
CA GLY A 520 1.40 -14.45 -52.60
C GLY A 520 2.38 -15.61 -52.79
N ALA A 521 3.62 -15.39 -52.37
CA ALA A 521 4.71 -16.36 -52.29
C ALA A 521 5.39 -16.27 -50.92
N TYR A 522 6.00 -17.38 -50.48
CA TYR A 522 6.69 -17.48 -49.20
C TYR A 522 8.21 -17.46 -49.39
N THR A 523 8.91 -16.62 -48.62
CA THR A 523 10.38 -16.56 -48.60
C THR A 523 10.90 -15.93 -47.31
N ASP A 524 11.83 -16.61 -46.65
CA ASP A 524 12.58 -16.12 -45.49
C ASP A 524 13.82 -15.29 -45.89
N GLY A 525 13.96 -15.00 -47.18
CA GLY A 525 15.19 -14.54 -47.79
C GLY A 525 16.11 -15.69 -48.20
N GLY A 526 17.10 -15.36 -49.02
CA GLY A 526 18.03 -16.34 -49.59
C GLY A 526 19.41 -16.31 -48.94
N THR A 527 20.20 -17.36 -49.21
CA THR A 527 21.66 -17.33 -49.00
C THR A 527 22.28 -16.19 -49.82
N PRO A 528 23.52 -15.76 -49.54
CA PRO A 528 24.17 -14.67 -50.30
C PRO A 528 24.22 -14.88 -51.82
N ASN A 529 24.17 -16.14 -52.28
CA ASN A 529 24.18 -16.53 -53.69
C ASN A 529 22.79 -16.78 -54.28
N SER A 530 21.73 -16.68 -53.47
CA SER A 530 20.34 -16.83 -53.92
C SER A 530 19.75 -15.49 -54.31
N VAL A 531 18.89 -15.51 -55.33
CA VAL A 531 18.09 -14.35 -55.75
C VAL A 531 17.12 -13.90 -54.65
N GLU A 532 16.76 -14.80 -53.72
CA GLU A 532 15.87 -14.48 -52.60
C GLU A 532 16.52 -13.55 -51.56
N ARG A 533 17.83 -13.27 -51.64
CA ARG A 533 18.54 -12.36 -50.72
C ARG A 533 17.97 -10.93 -50.67
N TYR A 534 17.22 -10.53 -51.69
CA TYR A 534 16.59 -9.20 -51.77
C TYR A 534 15.32 -9.07 -50.94
N TYR A 535 14.74 -10.19 -50.48
CA TYR A 535 13.62 -10.19 -49.55
C TYR A 535 14.15 -10.02 -48.12
N LEU A 536 14.44 -8.77 -47.76
CA LEU A 536 14.99 -8.40 -46.44
C LEU A 536 14.00 -8.65 -45.29
N PRO A 537 14.47 -8.86 -44.05
CA PRO A 537 13.59 -8.92 -42.88
C PRO A 537 13.01 -7.55 -42.54
N GLY A 538 12.07 -7.53 -41.60
CA GLY A 538 11.55 -6.33 -40.96
C GLY A 538 10.11 -6.02 -41.35
N HIS A 539 9.50 -5.14 -40.56
CA HIS A 539 8.11 -4.71 -40.70
C HIS A 539 7.94 -3.20 -40.46
N SER A 540 8.98 -2.41 -40.76
CA SER A 540 8.85 -0.95 -40.80
C SER A 540 8.00 -0.52 -41.99
N ILE A 541 7.44 0.70 -41.98
CA ILE A 541 6.68 1.25 -43.12
C ILE A 541 7.50 1.15 -44.39
N GLY A 542 8.78 1.54 -44.38
CA GLY A 542 9.63 1.44 -45.56
C GLY A 542 9.77 0.01 -46.10
N ARG A 543 9.79 -1.00 -45.21
CA ARG A 543 9.87 -2.41 -45.59
C ARG A 543 8.53 -2.97 -46.08
N LEU A 544 7.44 -2.62 -45.40
CA LEU A 544 6.09 -3.05 -45.74
C LEU A 544 5.60 -2.38 -47.04
N SER A 545 5.91 -1.10 -47.26
CA SER A 545 5.68 -0.41 -48.54
C SER A 545 6.36 -1.11 -49.72
N ARG A 546 7.59 -1.60 -49.52
CA ARG A 546 8.28 -2.42 -50.55
C ARG A 546 7.58 -3.77 -50.74
N PHE A 547 7.19 -4.44 -49.66
CA PHE A 547 6.49 -5.72 -49.72
C PHE A 547 5.17 -5.62 -50.50
N VAL A 548 4.33 -4.64 -50.19
CA VAL A 548 3.06 -4.42 -50.91
C VAL A 548 3.25 -3.81 -52.30
N GLY A 549 4.39 -3.15 -52.55
CA GLY A 549 4.76 -2.63 -53.87
C GLY A 549 5.17 -3.70 -54.87
N LEU A 550 5.40 -4.95 -54.44
CA LEU A 550 5.72 -6.04 -55.35
C LEU A 550 4.50 -6.43 -56.19
N ALA A 551 4.77 -6.86 -57.42
CA ALA A 551 3.73 -7.39 -58.31
C ALA A 551 3.15 -8.70 -57.74
N GLN A 552 3.97 -9.54 -57.11
CA GLN A 552 3.55 -10.67 -56.29
C GLN A 552 4.08 -10.46 -54.88
N LEU A 553 3.21 -10.53 -53.87
CA LEU A 553 3.64 -10.47 -52.48
C LEU A 553 4.62 -11.62 -52.20
N ALA A 554 5.74 -11.31 -51.55
CA ALA A 554 6.78 -12.26 -51.24
C ALA A 554 7.48 -11.89 -49.92
N GLY A 555 7.36 -12.77 -48.93
CA GLY A 555 7.89 -12.58 -47.58
C GLY A 555 7.57 -13.78 -46.69
N ASP A 556 7.83 -13.62 -45.40
CA ASP A 556 7.62 -14.62 -44.36
C ASP A 556 6.48 -14.20 -43.41
N ASP A 557 6.26 -14.96 -42.33
CA ASP A 557 5.20 -14.72 -41.35
C ASP A 557 5.24 -13.28 -40.81
N GLU A 558 6.44 -12.68 -40.64
CA GLU A 558 6.59 -11.32 -40.12
C GLU A 558 5.93 -10.30 -41.05
N GLN A 559 6.20 -10.34 -42.37
CA GLN A 559 5.66 -9.34 -43.28
C GLN A 559 4.17 -9.55 -43.58
N TYR A 560 3.72 -10.80 -43.70
CA TYR A 560 2.31 -11.09 -43.93
C TYR A 560 1.44 -10.75 -42.71
N ALA A 561 1.82 -11.18 -41.50
CA ALA A 561 1.03 -10.90 -40.30
C ALA A 561 1.00 -9.40 -39.99
N ALA A 562 2.14 -8.70 -40.11
CA ALA A 562 2.22 -7.25 -39.90
C ALA A 562 1.36 -6.48 -40.91
N THR A 563 1.40 -6.87 -42.20
CA THR A 563 0.61 -6.20 -43.24
C THR A 563 -0.88 -6.48 -43.06
N LEU A 564 -1.27 -7.72 -42.78
CA LEU A 564 -2.68 -8.09 -42.58
C LEU A 564 -3.28 -7.37 -41.37
N ALA A 565 -2.53 -7.24 -40.26
CA ALA A 565 -2.97 -6.46 -39.11
C ALA A 565 -3.11 -4.96 -39.44
N LEU A 566 -2.19 -4.36 -40.20
CA LEU A 566 -2.36 -2.95 -40.60
C LEU A 566 -3.56 -2.76 -41.53
N MET A 567 -3.75 -3.66 -42.50
CA MET A 567 -4.91 -3.62 -43.40
C MET A 567 -6.22 -3.80 -42.62
N GLY A 568 -6.27 -4.70 -41.64
CA GLY A 568 -7.42 -4.90 -40.76
C GLY A 568 -7.79 -3.63 -39.99
N ASN A 569 -6.82 -3.00 -39.32
CA ASN A 569 -7.06 -1.74 -38.61
C ASN A 569 -7.52 -0.63 -39.57
N ARG A 570 -6.96 -0.57 -40.79
CA ARG A 570 -7.33 0.43 -41.80
C ARG A 570 -8.79 0.33 -42.27
N ILE A 571 -9.36 -0.89 -42.33
CA ILE A 571 -10.80 -1.12 -42.63
C ILE A 571 -11.70 -1.11 -41.39
N GLY A 572 -11.18 -0.71 -40.23
CA GLY A 572 -11.94 -0.61 -38.99
C GLY A 572 -12.17 -1.95 -38.28
N VAL A 573 -11.38 -2.97 -38.59
CA VAL A 573 -11.34 -4.24 -37.86
C VAL A 573 -10.16 -4.20 -36.86
N PRO A 574 -10.40 -4.10 -35.54
CA PRO A 574 -9.31 -4.02 -34.57
C PRO A 574 -8.49 -5.30 -34.60
N THR A 575 -7.22 -5.17 -35.00
CA THR A 575 -6.32 -6.31 -35.18
C THR A 575 -4.96 -6.07 -34.57
N ARG A 576 -4.33 -7.13 -34.07
CA ARG A 576 -2.99 -7.10 -33.47
C ARG A 576 -2.17 -8.29 -33.91
N VAL A 577 -0.86 -8.15 -33.89
CA VAL A 577 0.07 -9.23 -34.26
C VAL A 577 0.42 -10.03 -33.01
N VAL A 578 0.56 -11.33 -33.15
CA VAL A 578 1.06 -12.20 -32.07
C VAL A 578 2.17 -13.05 -32.64
N MET A 579 3.26 -13.18 -31.88
CA MET A 579 4.33 -14.12 -32.17
C MET A 579 4.37 -15.20 -31.09
N GLY A 580 4.57 -16.44 -31.51
CA GLY A 580 4.67 -17.58 -30.61
C GLY A 580 4.94 -18.86 -31.40
N ALA A 581 4.64 -20.01 -30.80
CA ALA A 581 4.76 -21.30 -31.46
C ALA A 581 3.43 -22.04 -31.49
N ILE A 582 3.18 -22.80 -32.56
CA ILE A 582 2.04 -23.71 -32.64
C ILE A 582 2.50 -25.07 -32.10
N THR A 583 1.83 -25.58 -31.08
CA THR A 583 2.28 -26.82 -30.43
C THR A 583 2.17 -28.04 -31.35
N PRO A 584 3.26 -28.82 -31.54
CA PRO A 584 3.22 -30.01 -32.39
C PRO A 584 2.41 -31.13 -31.75
N ALA A 585 2.00 -32.12 -32.56
CA ALA A 585 1.27 -33.30 -32.07
C ALA A 585 2.08 -34.15 -31.08
N SER A 586 3.40 -34.19 -31.25
CA SER A 586 4.33 -34.90 -30.38
C SER A 586 5.73 -34.29 -30.46
N GLY A 587 6.46 -34.31 -29.34
CA GLY A 587 7.83 -33.81 -29.25
C GLY A 587 7.93 -32.38 -28.73
N PRO A 588 9.17 -31.85 -28.60
CA PRO A 588 9.38 -30.47 -28.17
C PRO A 588 8.98 -29.49 -29.27
N VAL A 589 8.59 -28.28 -28.86
CA VAL A 589 8.45 -27.13 -29.76
C VAL A 589 9.83 -26.75 -30.28
N ARG A 590 9.98 -26.69 -31.60
CA ARG A 590 11.21 -26.32 -32.32
C ARG A 590 11.10 -24.92 -32.93
N GLY A 591 12.20 -24.41 -33.48
CA GLY A 591 12.20 -23.13 -34.21
C GLY A 591 11.21 -23.10 -35.37
N GLN A 592 11.14 -24.17 -36.16
CA GLN A 592 10.20 -24.29 -37.27
C GLN A 592 8.72 -24.20 -36.88
N ASP A 593 8.39 -24.45 -35.60
CA ASP A 593 7.02 -24.34 -35.08
C ASP A 593 6.68 -22.90 -34.65
N VAL A 594 7.65 -21.97 -34.72
CA VAL A 594 7.48 -20.56 -34.39
C VAL A 594 6.85 -19.83 -35.57
N HIS A 595 5.76 -19.12 -35.28
CA HIS A 595 4.94 -18.41 -36.25
C HIS A 595 4.55 -17.02 -35.75
N ALA A 596 4.21 -16.15 -36.70
CA ALA A 596 3.48 -14.93 -36.43
C ALA A 596 2.05 -15.04 -36.99
N TRP A 597 1.06 -14.61 -36.21
CA TRP A 597 -0.35 -14.64 -36.58
C TRP A 597 -1.07 -13.35 -36.18
N VAL A 598 -2.32 -13.22 -36.62
CA VAL A 598 -3.15 -12.04 -36.34
C VAL A 598 -4.28 -12.42 -35.40
N GLU A 599 -4.59 -11.56 -34.44
CA GLU A 599 -5.81 -11.65 -33.63
C GLU A 599 -6.77 -10.53 -33.99
N VAL A 600 -8.06 -10.87 -34.08
CA VAL A 600 -9.14 -9.94 -34.42
C VAL A 600 -10.05 -9.79 -33.21
N ARG A 601 -10.41 -8.55 -32.85
CA ARG A 601 -11.34 -8.28 -31.75
C ARG A 601 -12.79 -8.38 -32.24
N ASP A 602 -13.60 -9.18 -31.55
CA ASP A 602 -15.04 -9.23 -31.77
C ASP A 602 -15.78 -8.08 -31.07
N SER A 603 -17.09 -7.97 -31.30
CA SER A 603 -17.96 -6.94 -30.71
C SER A 603 -18.19 -7.13 -29.20
N GLN A 604 -17.85 -8.29 -28.64
CA GLN A 604 -17.87 -8.58 -27.20
C GLN A 604 -16.51 -8.30 -26.54
N GLY A 605 -15.50 -7.85 -27.31
CA GLY A 605 -14.16 -7.56 -26.83
C GLY A 605 -13.25 -8.78 -26.70
N GLN A 606 -13.65 -9.96 -27.18
CA GLN A 606 -12.80 -11.16 -27.20
C GLN A 606 -11.88 -11.13 -28.43
N TRP A 607 -10.68 -11.67 -28.26
CA TRP A 607 -9.68 -11.76 -29.32
C TRP A 607 -9.68 -13.14 -29.95
N GLN A 608 -10.02 -13.19 -31.24
CA GLN A 608 -10.08 -14.39 -32.04
C GLN A 608 -8.77 -14.57 -32.82
N PRO A 609 -8.00 -15.66 -32.62
CA PRO A 609 -6.80 -15.92 -33.41
C PRO A 609 -7.15 -16.33 -34.85
N ILE A 610 -6.42 -15.76 -35.79
CA ILE A 610 -6.40 -16.09 -37.22
C ILE A 610 -5.03 -16.67 -37.52
N LEU A 611 -4.95 -18.00 -37.56
CA LEU A 611 -3.69 -18.74 -37.66
C LEU A 611 -3.04 -18.63 -39.05
N PRO A 612 -1.71 -18.87 -39.15
CA PRO A 612 -0.93 -18.66 -40.37
C PRO A 612 -1.53 -19.31 -41.63
N ASP A 613 -2.05 -20.53 -41.54
CA ASP A 613 -2.66 -21.28 -42.65
C ASP A 613 -3.85 -20.57 -43.33
N ASN A 614 -4.42 -19.55 -42.69
CA ASN A 614 -5.55 -18.79 -43.21
C ASN A 614 -5.14 -17.62 -44.11
N PHE A 615 -3.87 -17.18 -44.07
CA PHE A 615 -3.41 -15.98 -44.78
C PHE A 615 -2.00 -16.07 -45.37
N LEU A 616 -1.19 -17.06 -44.97
CA LEU A 616 0.10 -17.31 -45.58
C LEU A 616 -0.04 -18.14 -46.86
N PRO A 617 0.78 -17.86 -47.89
CA PRO A 617 0.98 -18.80 -48.98
C PRO A 617 1.63 -20.09 -48.50
N ASP A 618 1.47 -21.14 -49.30
CA ASP A 618 2.22 -22.38 -49.12
C ASP A 618 3.74 -22.09 -49.09
N ARG A 619 4.46 -22.68 -48.12
CA ARG A 619 5.91 -22.52 -47.94
C ARG A 619 6.71 -22.96 -49.16
N ASP A 620 6.15 -23.89 -49.95
CA ASP A 620 6.75 -24.38 -51.20
C ASP A 620 6.55 -23.42 -52.37
N LYS A 621 5.63 -22.46 -52.26
CA LYS A 621 5.34 -21.47 -53.30
C LYS A 621 6.36 -20.32 -53.28
N LYS A 622 7.49 -20.52 -53.94
CA LYS A 622 8.58 -19.52 -54.02
C LYS A 622 8.28 -18.34 -54.96
N PRO A 623 8.93 -17.18 -54.77
CA PRO A 623 8.75 -16.01 -55.64
C PRO A 623 9.16 -16.27 -57.08
N LYS A 624 8.47 -15.65 -58.05
CA LYS A 624 8.79 -15.78 -59.49
C LYS A 624 10.08 -15.03 -59.86
N GLU A 625 11.05 -15.74 -60.46
CA GLU A 625 12.38 -15.20 -60.86
C GLU A 625 12.34 -13.90 -61.69
N LEU A 626 11.30 -13.71 -62.51
CA LEU A 626 11.14 -12.51 -63.35
C LEU A 626 11.04 -11.22 -62.52
N GLN A 627 10.45 -11.28 -61.33
CA GLN A 627 10.37 -10.10 -60.44
C GLN A 627 11.73 -9.81 -59.80
N THR A 628 12.52 -10.85 -59.54
CA THR A 628 13.82 -10.74 -58.89
C THR A 628 14.87 -10.09 -59.81
N LYS A 629 14.84 -10.39 -61.12
CA LYS A 629 15.69 -9.71 -62.12
C LYS A 629 15.39 -8.21 -62.29
N VAL A 630 14.16 -7.78 -62.01
CA VAL A 630 13.78 -6.35 -62.08
C VAL A 630 14.36 -5.58 -60.88
N GLU A 631 14.33 -6.19 -59.69
CA GLU A 631 14.98 -5.61 -58.50
C GLU A 631 16.51 -5.58 -58.65
N ASP A 632 17.13 -6.61 -59.21
CA ASP A 632 18.56 -6.58 -59.60
C ASP A 632 18.90 -5.36 -60.49
N ARG A 633 18.00 -5.03 -61.43
CA ARG A 633 18.18 -3.89 -62.35
C ARG A 633 17.96 -2.52 -61.68
N LYS A 634 17.14 -2.44 -60.63
CA LYS A 634 16.94 -1.18 -59.87
C LYS A 634 18.12 -0.85 -58.95
N VAL A 635 18.86 -1.87 -58.49
CA VAL A 635 20.11 -1.69 -57.72
C VAL A 635 21.32 -1.47 -58.65
N GLY A 636 21.18 -1.78 -59.95
CA GLY A 636 22.17 -1.60 -61.01
C GLY A 636 22.31 -0.17 -61.53
N ALA A 637 22.58 0.79 -60.66
CA ALA A 637 23.23 2.05 -61.02
C ALA A 637 24.08 2.52 -59.84
N LEU A 638 25.23 1.87 -59.66
CA LEU A 638 26.31 2.40 -58.82
C LEU A 638 26.90 3.62 -59.55
N VAL A 639 26.21 4.76 -59.47
CA VAL A 639 26.82 6.04 -59.82
C VAL A 639 27.95 6.24 -58.79
N PRO A 640 29.23 6.40 -59.20
CA PRO A 640 30.27 6.75 -58.26
C PRO A 640 29.83 8.03 -57.54
N PRO A 641 29.76 8.05 -56.19
CA PRO A 641 29.44 9.30 -55.52
C PRO A 641 30.51 10.33 -55.92
N PRO A 642 30.14 11.58 -56.29
CA PRO A 642 31.12 12.64 -56.36
C PRO A 642 31.85 12.66 -55.02
N ALA A 643 33.17 12.76 -55.04
CA ALA A 643 34.03 12.70 -53.86
C ALA A 643 33.45 13.59 -52.74
N GLY A 644 32.77 12.93 -51.80
CA GLY A 644 32.10 13.60 -50.70
C GLY A 644 33.18 14.16 -49.79
N VAL A 645 33.19 15.48 -49.65
CA VAL A 645 33.87 16.13 -48.53
C VAL A 645 33.29 15.50 -47.26
N ASN A 646 34.13 14.80 -46.50
CA ASN A 646 33.69 14.07 -45.31
C ASN A 646 32.91 15.00 -44.37
N PRO A 647 31.60 14.80 -44.15
CA PRO A 647 30.99 15.33 -42.94
C PRO A 647 31.66 14.61 -41.74
N PRO A 648 31.77 15.26 -40.57
CA PRO A 648 32.34 14.62 -39.40
C PRO A 648 31.59 13.32 -39.11
N SER A 649 32.37 12.24 -39.08
CA SER A 649 31.96 10.88 -38.79
C SER A 649 31.11 10.81 -37.53
N VAL A 650 29.83 10.47 -37.70
CA VAL A 650 29.05 9.73 -36.70
C VAL A 650 28.99 8.28 -37.15
N LEU A 651 30.15 7.61 -37.11
CA LEU A 651 30.21 6.15 -37.00
C LEU A 651 29.54 5.74 -35.67
N GLN A 652 28.22 5.57 -35.70
CA GLN A 652 27.46 4.87 -34.67
C GLN A 652 27.17 3.46 -35.19
N GLY A 653 28.15 2.57 -35.02
CA GLY A 653 27.94 1.13 -35.15
C GLY A 653 27.26 0.53 -33.92
N PRO A 654 26.78 -0.73 -33.99
CA PRO A 654 26.05 -1.41 -32.90
C PRO A 654 26.89 -1.71 -31.65
N ASP A 655 28.18 -1.39 -31.67
CA ASP A 655 29.15 -1.78 -30.64
C ASP A 655 29.20 -0.79 -29.46
N GLN A 656 28.31 0.21 -29.44
CA GLN A 656 28.19 1.18 -28.35
C GLN A 656 27.04 0.91 -27.36
N ALA A 657 26.17 -0.07 -27.62
CA ALA A 657 25.23 -0.56 -26.60
C ALA A 657 25.96 -1.27 -25.44
N GLN A 658 27.22 -1.67 -25.62
CA GLN A 658 28.05 -2.24 -24.55
C GLN A 658 28.86 -1.19 -23.76
N ASN A 659 28.93 0.07 -24.21
CA ASN A 659 29.71 1.13 -23.52
C ASN A 659 28.85 2.14 -22.74
N ALA A 660 27.53 1.97 -22.68
CA ALA A 660 26.66 2.68 -21.74
C ALA A 660 26.58 2.03 -20.34
N THR A 661 27.44 1.03 -20.03
CA THR A 661 27.52 0.42 -18.69
C THR A 661 28.73 0.88 -17.87
N ASN A 662 29.39 1.96 -18.25
CA ASN A 662 30.05 2.81 -17.25
C ASN A 662 29.03 3.79 -16.66
N LEU A 663 28.02 3.23 -16.01
CA LEU A 663 27.47 3.87 -14.82
C LEU A 663 28.68 4.05 -13.88
N LYS A 664 29.34 5.20 -13.96
CA LYS A 664 30.09 5.73 -12.82
C LYS A 664 29.14 5.51 -11.66
N LYS A 665 29.47 4.55 -10.76
CA LYS A 665 28.77 4.39 -9.49
C LYS A 665 28.59 5.82 -8.98
N PRO A 666 27.36 6.33 -8.85
CA PRO A 666 27.18 7.69 -8.37
C PRO A 666 28.03 7.78 -7.11
N PRO A 667 28.89 8.80 -6.96
CA PRO A 667 29.79 8.89 -5.82
C PRO A 667 28.93 8.66 -4.58
N LYS A 668 29.27 7.65 -3.78
CA LYS A 668 28.49 7.23 -2.61
C LYS A 668 28.14 8.50 -1.85
N LYS A 669 26.88 8.94 -1.95
CA LYS A 669 26.47 10.16 -1.27
C LYS A 669 26.66 9.84 0.21
N LEU A 670 27.39 10.68 0.93
CA LEU A 670 27.66 10.49 2.37
C LEU A 670 26.36 10.28 3.18
N PHE A 671 25.21 10.70 2.64
CA PHE A 671 23.88 10.58 3.22
C PHE A 671 22.96 9.54 2.56
N ASP A 672 23.47 8.64 1.72
CA ASP A 672 22.66 7.52 1.21
C ASP A 672 22.55 6.41 2.26
N PRO A 673 21.38 6.19 2.89
CA PRO A 673 21.24 5.22 3.98
C PRO A 673 21.54 3.80 3.54
N SER A 674 21.38 3.48 2.25
CA SER A 674 21.62 2.14 1.69
C SER A 674 23.10 1.73 1.71
N ALA A 675 24.01 2.70 1.72
CA ALA A 675 25.46 2.48 1.75
C ALA A 675 26.04 2.42 3.17
N TRP A 676 25.22 2.68 4.19
CA TRP A 676 25.66 2.69 5.58
C TRP A 676 25.80 1.28 6.14
N PRO A 677 26.82 1.02 6.99
CA PRO A 677 26.86 -0.19 7.78
C PRO A 677 25.56 -0.39 8.56
N TRP A 678 25.11 -1.63 8.69
CA TRP A 678 23.82 -1.99 9.30
C TRP A 678 23.59 -1.29 10.66
N TRP A 679 24.62 -1.17 11.51
CA TRP A 679 24.53 -0.52 12.83
C TRP A 679 24.24 1.00 12.75
N LEU A 680 24.71 1.69 11.71
CA LEU A 680 24.44 3.12 11.49
C LEU A 680 22.99 3.33 11.01
N GLN A 681 22.47 2.43 10.17
CA GLN A 681 21.07 2.43 9.75
C GLN A 681 20.15 2.25 10.96
N TRP A 682 20.48 1.31 11.86
CA TRP A 682 19.76 1.12 13.12
C TRP A 682 19.81 2.35 14.03
N LEU A 683 20.97 3.00 14.15
CA LEU A 683 21.09 4.26 14.91
C LEU A 683 20.26 5.38 14.29
N ALA A 684 20.16 5.46 12.97
CA ALA A 684 19.36 6.46 12.28
C ALA A 684 17.85 6.23 12.47
N VAL A 685 17.40 4.98 12.36
CA VAL A 685 16.01 4.60 12.66
C VAL A 685 15.68 4.90 14.13
N LEU A 686 16.57 4.50 15.05
CA LEU A 686 16.41 4.79 16.47
C LEU A 686 16.38 6.31 16.73
N GLY A 687 17.25 7.06 16.08
CA GLY A 687 17.29 8.51 16.13
C GLY A 687 16.00 9.16 15.64
N LEU A 688 15.43 8.66 14.54
CA LEU A 688 14.15 9.12 13.99
C LEU A 688 12.99 8.82 14.94
N VAL A 689 12.96 7.62 15.54
CA VAL A 689 11.95 7.24 16.55
C VAL A 689 12.05 8.13 17.78
N LEU A 690 13.26 8.38 18.28
CA LEU A 690 13.49 9.30 19.39
C LEU A 690 13.07 10.72 19.05
N LEU A 691 13.40 11.21 17.84
CA LEU A 691 12.96 12.52 17.36
C LEU A 691 11.44 12.62 17.29
N ALA A 692 10.76 11.60 16.77
CA ALA A 692 9.30 11.54 16.72
C ALA A 692 8.67 11.59 18.13
N LEU A 693 9.23 10.84 19.09
CA LEU A 693 8.80 10.90 20.50
C LEU A 693 9.00 12.29 21.11
N VAL A 694 10.11 12.97 20.78
CA VAL A 694 10.39 14.34 21.22
C VAL A 694 9.39 15.33 20.59
N ILE A 695 9.10 15.21 19.29
CA ILE A 695 8.09 16.03 18.60
C ILE A 695 6.72 15.85 19.25
N VAL A 696 6.28 14.61 19.47
CA VAL A 696 4.98 14.30 20.12
C VAL A 696 4.93 14.89 21.54
N TYR A 697 6.02 14.75 22.31
CA TYR A 697 6.12 15.33 23.65
C TYR A 697 5.93 16.85 23.63
N TRP A 698 6.65 17.56 22.74
CA TRP A 698 6.53 19.01 22.61
C TRP A 698 5.18 19.46 22.03
N LEU A 699 4.61 18.72 21.09
CA LEU A 699 3.29 18.98 20.53
C LEU A 699 2.20 18.92 21.61
N ILE A 700 2.21 17.88 22.45
CA ILE A 700 1.23 17.77 23.55
C ILE A 700 1.39 18.94 24.54
N ARG A 701 2.63 19.30 24.89
CA ARG A 701 2.88 20.46 25.77
C ARG A 701 2.43 21.77 25.13
N GLY A 702 2.68 21.93 23.83
CA GLY A 702 2.25 23.07 23.02
C GLY A 702 0.73 23.20 22.98
N LEU A 703 0.01 22.11 22.68
CA LEU A 703 -1.46 22.08 22.66
C LEU A 703 -2.06 22.42 24.03
N LYS A 704 -1.49 21.91 25.12
CA LYS A 704 -1.91 22.27 26.48
C LYS A 704 -1.65 23.74 26.78
N ALA A 705 -0.49 24.28 26.39
CA ALA A 705 -0.15 25.68 26.59
C ALA A 705 -1.07 26.60 25.77
N TRP A 706 -1.30 26.28 24.50
CA TRP A 706 -2.22 26.99 23.62
C TRP A 706 -3.65 26.97 24.17
N ARG A 707 -4.14 25.80 24.58
CA ARG A 707 -5.47 25.66 25.19
C ARG A 707 -5.60 26.51 26.45
N ARG A 708 -4.61 26.47 27.34
CA ARG A 708 -4.58 27.31 28.56
C ARG A 708 -4.65 28.79 28.24
N ARG A 709 -3.86 29.25 27.25
CA ARG A 709 -3.90 30.64 26.79
C ARG A 709 -5.28 30.99 26.22
N ARG A 710 -5.84 30.15 25.35
CA ARG A 710 -7.15 30.38 24.71
C ARG A 710 -8.29 30.48 25.72
N HIS A 711 -8.33 29.63 26.74
CA HIS A 711 -9.37 29.71 27.79
C HIS A 711 -9.10 30.82 28.82
N ALA A 712 -7.85 31.20 29.02
CA ALA A 712 -7.51 32.35 29.87
C ALA A 712 -7.82 33.70 29.20
N THR A 713 -8.06 33.77 27.89
CA THR A 713 -8.28 35.02 27.14
C THR A 713 -9.66 35.15 26.51
N ARG A 714 -10.50 34.10 26.50
CA ARG A 714 -11.83 34.12 25.87
C ARG A 714 -12.96 33.92 26.88
N GLY A 715 -14.09 34.58 26.64
CA GLY A 715 -15.28 34.54 27.50
C GLY A 715 -15.27 35.59 28.62
N PRO A 716 -16.32 35.63 29.47
CA PRO A 716 -16.42 36.57 30.58
C PRO A 716 -15.28 36.42 31.60
N PRO A 717 -14.73 37.51 32.17
CA PRO A 717 -13.60 37.46 33.12
C PRO A 717 -13.76 36.49 34.29
N ALA A 718 -14.94 36.42 34.92
CA ALA A 718 -15.22 35.47 36.00
C ALA A 718 -15.11 33.99 35.55
N SER A 719 -15.56 33.67 34.33
CA SER A 719 -15.45 32.33 33.75
C SER A 719 -13.99 31.90 33.52
N ARG A 720 -13.12 32.85 33.15
CA ARG A 720 -11.68 32.62 32.96
C ARG A 720 -11.03 32.23 34.28
N VAL A 721 -11.30 32.97 35.35
CA VAL A 721 -10.78 32.70 36.71
C VAL A 721 -11.23 31.32 37.20
N ALA A 722 -12.51 30.99 37.02
CA ALA A 722 -13.06 29.68 37.40
C ALA A 722 -12.37 28.52 36.63
N TRP A 723 -12.17 28.68 35.32
CA TRP A 723 -11.50 27.70 34.49
C TRP A 723 -10.01 27.54 34.85
N VAL A 724 -9.30 28.66 35.07
CA VAL A 724 -7.88 28.66 35.45
C VAL A 724 -7.65 27.94 36.78
N TRP A 725 -8.57 28.11 37.75
CA TRP A 725 -8.53 27.33 39.00
C TRP A 725 -8.71 25.83 38.75
N ALA A 726 -9.70 25.45 37.95
CA ALA A 726 -9.97 24.05 37.62
C ALA A 726 -8.78 23.40 36.89
N ASP A 727 -8.12 24.11 35.98
CA ASP A 727 -6.91 23.66 35.26
C ASP A 727 -5.69 23.52 36.20
N LEU A 728 -5.51 24.43 37.15
CA LEU A 728 -4.47 24.32 38.19
C LEU A 728 -4.68 23.07 39.05
N MET A 729 -5.92 22.82 39.50
CA MET A 729 -6.27 21.62 40.26
C MET A 729 -6.19 20.33 39.43
N GLY A 730 -6.44 20.42 38.11
CA GLY A 730 -6.15 19.35 37.17
C GLY A 730 -4.65 19.01 37.13
N SER A 731 -3.81 20.05 37.09
CA SER A 731 -2.34 19.91 37.11
C SER A 731 -1.84 19.36 38.46
N ALA A 732 -2.39 19.81 39.59
CA ALA A 732 -2.05 19.27 40.90
C ALA A 732 -2.36 17.76 41.01
N ARG A 733 -3.49 17.31 40.44
CA ARG A 733 -3.82 15.88 40.37
C ARG A 733 -2.82 15.08 39.53
N SER A 734 -2.34 15.63 38.41
CA SER A 734 -1.35 14.94 37.58
C SER A 734 0.04 14.88 38.22
N TYR A 735 0.37 15.79 39.14
CA TYR A 735 1.57 15.71 39.98
C TYR A 735 1.41 14.78 41.20
N GLY A 736 0.22 14.21 41.41
CA GLY A 736 -0.04 13.18 42.41
C GLY A 736 -0.74 13.65 43.68
N HIS A 737 -1.21 14.90 43.75
CA HIS A 737 -2.01 15.38 44.86
C HIS A 737 -3.43 14.77 44.81
N ARG A 738 -3.91 14.28 45.96
CA ARG A 738 -5.24 13.68 46.09
C ARG A 738 -6.25 14.76 46.48
N LEU A 739 -7.01 15.25 45.50
CA LEU A 739 -8.06 16.24 45.72
C LEU A 739 -9.42 15.56 45.99
N PRO A 740 -10.20 16.01 46.99
CA PRO A 740 -11.56 15.52 47.21
C PRO A 740 -12.48 15.87 46.02
N ARG A 741 -13.35 14.93 45.62
CA ARG A 741 -14.19 15.04 44.41
C ARG A 741 -15.35 16.06 44.52
N ARG A 742 -15.67 16.54 45.73
CA ARG A 742 -16.75 17.50 46.03
C ARG A 742 -16.31 18.58 47.03
N ALA A 743 -15.05 19.02 46.93
CA ALA A 743 -14.50 20.03 47.83
C ALA A 743 -14.67 21.45 47.30
N THR A 744 -14.83 22.41 48.21
CA THR A 744 -14.78 23.86 47.92
C THR A 744 -13.36 24.27 47.45
N ARG A 745 -13.20 25.44 46.83
CA ARG A 745 -11.87 25.91 46.38
C ARG A 745 -10.85 26.01 47.53
N LEU A 746 -11.30 26.40 48.72
CA LEU A 746 -10.45 26.48 49.92
C LEU A 746 -10.05 25.10 50.45
N GLU A 747 -10.97 24.14 50.45
CA GLU A 747 -10.67 22.73 50.80
C GLU A 747 -9.73 22.07 49.77
N GLN A 748 -9.94 22.36 48.48
CA GLN A 748 -9.03 21.90 47.42
C GLN A 748 -7.63 22.47 47.60
N ALA A 749 -7.51 23.75 47.96
CA ALA A 749 -6.24 24.39 48.25
C ALA A 749 -5.54 23.76 49.47
N GLY A 750 -6.28 23.47 50.54
CA GLY A 750 -5.75 22.81 51.73
C GLY A 750 -5.29 21.37 51.49
N ALA A 751 -5.85 20.68 50.49
CA ALA A 751 -5.46 19.34 50.11
C ALA A 751 -4.19 19.28 49.21
N VAL A 752 -3.70 20.42 48.72
CA VAL A 752 -2.45 20.50 47.96
C VAL A 752 -1.31 20.80 48.90
N HIS A 753 -0.47 19.80 49.17
CA HIS A 753 0.75 19.98 49.94
C HIS A 753 1.90 20.43 49.03
N GLY A 754 2.44 21.62 49.24
CA GLY A 754 3.57 22.15 48.48
C GLY A 754 4.16 23.40 49.16
N PRO A 755 5.29 23.93 48.66
CA PRO A 755 5.95 25.09 49.26
C PRO A 755 5.17 26.41 49.09
N ILE A 756 4.26 26.50 48.11
CA ILE A 756 3.32 27.62 47.99
C ILE A 756 2.00 27.25 48.66
N ASP A 757 1.51 28.13 49.55
CA ASP A 757 0.13 28.08 50.02
C ASP A 757 -0.84 28.56 48.93
N LEU A 758 -1.74 27.67 48.49
CA LEU A 758 -2.74 27.98 47.46
C LEU A 758 -4.01 28.62 48.02
N ARG A 759 -4.16 28.71 49.35
CA ARG A 759 -5.35 29.30 50.00
C ARG A 759 -5.61 30.76 49.59
N PRO A 760 -4.61 31.66 49.48
CA PRO A 760 -4.83 33.03 48.99
C PRO A 760 -5.34 33.06 47.55
N LEU A 761 -4.86 32.14 46.70
CA LEU A 761 -5.32 32.03 45.31
C LEU A 761 -6.76 31.51 45.25
N ALA A 762 -7.13 30.56 46.10
CA ALA A 762 -8.51 30.07 46.24
C ALA A 762 -9.48 31.16 46.74
N ALA A 763 -9.08 31.94 47.75
CA ALA A 763 -9.86 33.05 48.28
C ALA A 763 -10.10 34.13 47.21
N ARG A 764 -9.05 34.49 46.47
CA ARG A 764 -9.12 35.42 45.34
C ARG A 764 -10.02 34.90 44.21
N ALA A 765 -9.94 33.60 43.90
CA ALA A 765 -10.81 32.96 42.91
C ALA A 765 -12.29 33.00 43.32
N ASN A 766 -12.59 32.80 44.61
CA ASN A 766 -13.94 32.93 45.13
C ASN A 766 -14.43 34.38 45.07
N GLY A 767 -13.60 35.35 45.44
CA GLY A 767 -13.92 36.78 45.33
C GLY A 767 -14.26 37.20 43.89
N HIS A 768 -13.49 36.77 42.90
CA HIS A 768 -13.75 37.10 41.50
C HIS A 768 -14.92 36.34 40.85
N VAL A 769 -15.40 35.24 41.44
CA VAL A 769 -16.49 34.42 40.87
C VAL A 769 -17.82 34.65 41.59
N PHE A 770 -17.79 34.96 42.88
CA PHE A 770 -18.98 35.09 43.74
C PHE A 770 -19.08 36.44 44.46
N GLY A 771 -18.09 37.32 44.30
CA GLY A 771 -18.10 38.67 44.88
C GLY A 771 -18.99 39.65 44.08
N PRO A 772 -19.26 40.84 44.66
CA PRO A 772 -20.03 41.87 43.98
C PRO A 772 -19.20 42.51 42.84
N GLY A 773 -19.77 42.57 41.64
CA GLY A 773 -19.15 43.15 40.44
C GLY A 773 -18.43 42.14 39.55
N GLU A 774 -18.32 42.44 38.25
CA GLU A 774 -17.54 41.62 37.32
C GLU A 774 -16.05 41.96 37.42
N PRO A 775 -15.14 40.97 37.50
CA PRO A 775 -13.72 41.24 37.60
C PRO A 775 -13.19 41.84 36.29
N SER A 776 -12.20 42.73 36.40
CA SER A 776 -11.62 43.36 35.21
C SER A 776 -10.79 42.38 34.38
N ILE A 777 -10.55 42.70 33.11
CA ILE A 777 -9.69 41.88 32.23
C ILE A 777 -8.26 41.79 32.79
N GLU A 778 -7.76 42.87 33.40
CA GLU A 778 -6.44 42.93 34.02
C GLU A 778 -6.34 42.06 35.26
N GLU A 779 -7.38 42.03 36.09
CA GLU A 779 -7.46 41.17 37.27
C GLU A 779 -7.47 39.69 36.89
N ALA A 780 -8.24 39.32 35.86
CA ALA A 780 -8.27 37.95 35.35
C ALA A 780 -6.91 37.53 34.75
N ALA A 781 -6.23 38.44 34.04
CA ALA A 781 -4.88 38.20 33.51
C ALA A 781 -3.83 38.09 34.64
N GLY A 782 -3.94 38.91 35.67
CA GLY A 782 -3.12 38.84 36.87
C GLY A 782 -3.29 37.52 37.62
N TYR A 783 -4.53 37.06 37.76
CA TYR A 783 -4.84 35.75 38.35
C TYR A 783 -4.24 34.59 37.52
N PHE A 784 -4.30 34.66 36.19
CA PHE A 784 -3.68 33.66 35.32
C PHE A 784 -2.15 33.60 35.48
N ARG A 785 -1.47 34.74 35.64
CA ARG A 785 -0.03 34.79 35.93
C ARG A 785 0.29 34.13 37.28
N ALA A 786 -0.47 34.46 38.33
CA ALA A 786 -0.30 33.87 39.66
C ALA A 786 -0.53 32.35 39.66
N ALA A 787 -1.58 31.87 38.99
CA ALA A 787 -1.83 30.44 38.84
C ALA A 787 -0.76 29.73 37.99
N THR A 788 -0.12 30.44 37.05
CA THR A 788 0.99 29.90 36.25
C THR A 788 2.26 29.76 37.07
N ALA A 789 2.58 30.74 37.91
CA ALA A 789 3.67 30.65 38.88
C ALA A 789 3.45 29.49 39.86
N ALA A 790 2.26 29.40 40.46
CA ALA A 790 1.89 28.29 41.35
C ALA A 790 2.05 26.92 40.68
N ARG A 791 1.69 26.79 39.39
CA ARG A 791 1.88 25.55 38.62
C ARG A 791 3.35 25.23 38.37
N ALA A 792 4.18 26.24 38.12
CA ALA A 792 5.63 26.06 37.91
C ALA A 792 6.28 25.50 39.17
N ASP A 793 5.88 26.00 40.33
CA ASP A 793 6.39 25.53 41.62
C ASP A 793 5.91 24.12 41.95
N LEU A 794 4.62 23.81 41.75
CA LEU A 794 4.13 22.43 41.89
C LEU A 794 4.89 21.46 40.97
N ARG A 795 5.27 21.90 39.77
CA ARG A 795 6.09 21.11 38.86
C ARG A 795 7.52 20.95 39.36
N ALA A 796 8.14 22.02 39.84
CA ALA A 796 9.51 22.03 40.36
C ALA A 796 9.67 21.12 41.59
N ASN A 797 8.58 20.85 42.31
CA ASN A 797 8.57 19.97 43.48
C ASN A 797 8.06 18.55 43.17
N ALA A 798 7.75 18.22 41.92
CA ALA A 798 7.39 16.87 41.51
C ALA A 798 8.63 16.08 41.03
N ASP A 799 8.66 14.76 41.27
CA ASP A 799 9.70 13.86 40.75
C ASP A 799 9.75 13.85 39.21
N PHE A 800 10.91 13.54 38.63
CA PHE A 800 11.12 13.47 37.17
C PHE A 800 10.03 12.67 36.44
N TRP A 801 9.72 11.48 36.93
CA TRP A 801 8.70 10.60 36.34
C TRP A 801 7.29 11.17 36.42
N ARG A 802 6.95 11.91 37.48
CA ARG A 802 5.64 12.56 37.63
C ARG A 802 5.51 13.74 36.68
N ARG A 803 6.60 14.51 36.47
CA ARG A 803 6.65 15.60 35.48
C ARG A 803 6.42 15.04 34.07
N LEU A 804 7.19 14.03 33.69
CA LEU A 804 7.09 13.40 32.37
C LEU A 804 5.68 12.84 32.13
N ARG A 805 5.13 12.10 33.11
CA ARG A 805 3.78 11.56 33.05
C ARG A 805 2.71 12.65 32.91
N SER A 806 2.85 13.76 33.64
CA SER A 806 1.95 14.92 33.57
C SER A 806 2.02 15.61 32.20
N ASP A 807 3.21 15.70 31.60
CA ASP A 807 3.41 16.32 30.28
C ASP A 807 2.76 15.50 29.18
N VAL A 808 2.92 14.17 29.18
CA VAL A 808 2.33 13.30 28.15
C VAL A 808 0.86 12.94 28.42
N ASP A 809 0.29 13.34 29.56
CA ASP A 809 -1.13 13.05 29.87
C ASP A 809 -2.07 13.89 29.01
N VAL A 810 -2.68 13.31 27.98
CA VAL A 810 -3.60 14.03 27.07
C VAL A 810 -4.99 14.27 27.66
N ARG A 811 -5.35 13.62 28.78
CA ARG A 811 -6.72 13.71 29.35
C ARG A 811 -7.21 15.13 29.60
N PRO A 812 -6.40 16.07 30.12
CA PRO A 812 -6.84 17.44 30.33
C PRO A 812 -7.39 18.09 29.05
N LEU A 813 -6.83 17.80 27.87
CA LEU A 813 -7.25 18.43 26.60
C LEU A 813 -8.74 18.20 26.25
N PHE A 814 -9.36 17.18 26.83
CA PHE A 814 -10.72 16.75 26.50
C PHE A 814 -11.73 16.91 27.65
N THR A 815 -11.31 17.38 28.82
CA THR A 815 -12.23 17.71 29.92
C THR A 815 -12.88 19.05 29.64
N ARG A 816 -14.22 19.08 29.49
CA ARG A 816 -15.00 20.31 29.29
C ARG A 816 -14.89 21.24 30.49
#